data_AF-A0A641QH02-F1
#
_entry.id   AF-A0A641QH02-F1
#
_cell.length_a   1.000
_cell.length_b   1.000
_cell.length_c   1.000
_cell.angle_alpha   90.00
_cell.angle_beta   90.00
_cell.angle_gamma   90.00
#
_symmetry.space_group_name_H-M   'P 1'
#
loop_
_entity.id
_entity.type
_entity.pdbx_description
1 polymer ?
#
loop_
_entity_poly.entity_id
_entity_poly.type
_entity_poly.pdbx_seq_one_letter_code
_entity_poly.pdbx_strand_id
1 'polypeptide(L)'
;MGQLKPTQVLNKAYRQIAVETTDFEHFKSALQILLDNVSDGQREETQKEHLRNFLSETFYKPYYMAPEEDIDLAVRLDKTAKSNIGLLIEVKSTTNKSEMISVDNLNKKALQELLLYYLKERVTKKNTDIKYLIATNICEYFIFDAQEFEQKFYQNKKLRREFQDFQDGRKTSNKTDFFYTEIASPFIEEVQGNLEYTYLNIYDYHKYLREDGNNAPKKLIELYKIFSDTHLLKLSFQTDSNSLNRGFYSELLHIIGIEEKKEGNKTVIVRKSIEKRSEASLLENTINQLDAEDCLYKIKNIALYGSTREERLFNVAMELCITWINRILFLKLLEAQMLKYHNGKLCYKFLTIKKIRDFDDLNTLFFQVLARNFEHRTPSILKNFEYVPYLNSSLFEVTELESDTIKINSLSQREELPLLPSSVLKNKKGNLKVDSLPTLGYLFAFLDSYNFASEGSEEVQEEAKTLINASVLGLIFEKINGHKDGSVFTPGIITMYMCHEAITKTVLQKFNGFYGWNCTSVIDLYNKIDDISKANDLINSIRICDPAVGSGHFLVSALNELIYLKYELGILVDVNGKRIRKQDYTFAIENDELIVTDSENNLFTYNPCNEESRRMQETLFREKKLIIENCLFGVDINPNSVKICRLRLWIELLKNAYYTQSSNYQYLETLPNIDINIKCGNSLVYRFNLEDSIKSVLRETGITIKQYKNGVAKYKNAQDKEEKKELEILISEIKSKLKTEIGQKEPKRVKLNRYRAELNDLLTPQLFEFTKKEQKERQKRIEFLHRGIKVLEDYFQEICSNKIYLGAFEWRLEFPEVLDDEGNFIGFDCIIGNPPYIQLQSIEHDADILERMEYETYARTGDIYCLFYEQGMNVLKENGCLCYITSNKWMRAGYGENLRNYFATKTNPTLLVDFAGVKIFDAATVEANILLTNKEANKYSTLACIFSDTNGLSKLSDFIQQQGVECEFSSSDSWVILSPIEQSIKRKIEAIGTPLKDWDINIYRGVLTGYNEAFIISTEKRNEILANCQSEEERQRTAELIRPILRGRDIKRYGYNWDNLWLINTHNGIKGVKPRININEYSAVKAYLDQHWDKISKRADKGDTPYNLRNCAYMEDFYKPKIVWGNLNLSAAYSIAADGIFVNAPCPMIVPASKYLLAILNSKVADYYIRQLGVTRNGGYFEYKPMFVENLPVPNNIDCKTIEYLEACVNSKDESSIDKLVYNLYKLTDDEIRYIEKGRS
;
A
#
# COMPACT_ATOMS: atom_id res chain seq x y z
N MET A 1 18.68 -23.99 -26.13
CA MET A 1 17.81 -25.13 -25.80
C MET A 1 16.76 -24.61 -24.83
N GLY A 2 15.50 -24.54 -25.25
CA GLY A 2 14.39 -24.01 -24.45
C GLY A 2 13.65 -25.05 -23.59
N GLN A 3 14.16 -26.29 -23.51
CA GLN A 3 13.52 -27.34 -22.70
C GLN A 3 13.73 -27.09 -21.21
N LEU A 4 12.61 -27.01 -20.47
CA LEU A 4 12.55 -26.86 -19.03
C LEU A 4 12.18 -28.19 -18.36
N LYS A 5 12.74 -28.44 -17.17
CA LYS A 5 12.37 -29.56 -16.30
C LYS A 5 11.14 -29.18 -15.45
N PRO A 6 10.33 -30.15 -15.00
CA PRO A 6 9.21 -29.91 -14.08
C PRO A 6 9.57 -29.03 -12.86
N THR A 7 10.74 -29.24 -12.28
CA THR A 7 11.22 -28.47 -11.11
C THR A 7 11.50 -27.00 -11.41
N GLN A 8 11.73 -26.62 -12.67
CA GLN A 8 12.01 -25.25 -13.11
C GLN A 8 10.73 -24.45 -13.37
N VAL A 9 9.63 -25.12 -13.73
CA VAL A 9 8.38 -24.46 -14.15
C VAL A 9 7.37 -24.32 -13.01
N LEU A 10 7.42 -25.22 -12.03
CA LEU A 10 6.61 -25.08 -10.82
C LEU A 10 7.06 -23.86 -10.00
N ASN A 11 6.09 -23.01 -9.66
CA ASN A 11 6.31 -21.91 -8.71
C ASN A 11 6.94 -22.44 -7.41
N LYS A 12 8.02 -21.82 -6.93
CA LYS A 12 8.82 -22.37 -5.82
C LYS A 12 8.06 -22.35 -4.50
N ALA A 13 7.18 -21.37 -4.29
CA ALA A 13 6.29 -21.34 -3.13
C ALA A 13 5.22 -22.45 -3.19
N TYR A 14 4.67 -22.77 -4.38
CA TYR A 14 3.73 -23.90 -4.54
C TYR A 14 4.42 -25.24 -4.28
N ARG A 15 5.70 -25.37 -4.65
CA ARG A 15 6.51 -26.55 -4.35
C ARG A 15 6.62 -26.84 -2.85
N GLN A 16 6.54 -25.82 -2.00
CA GLN A 16 6.57 -26.00 -0.54
C GLN A 16 5.25 -26.53 0.06
N ILE A 17 4.13 -26.51 -0.66
CA ILE A 17 2.85 -26.97 -0.10
C ILE A 17 2.82 -28.52 -0.03
N ALA A 18 2.58 -29.05 1.17
CA ALA A 18 2.42 -30.50 1.37
C ALA A 18 1.17 -31.01 0.66
N VAL A 19 1.22 -32.26 0.19
CA VAL A 19 0.09 -32.93 -0.48
C VAL A 19 -0.58 -33.88 0.51
N GLU A 20 -1.91 -33.91 0.56
CA GLU A 20 -2.64 -34.88 1.38
C GLU A 20 -2.42 -36.30 0.86
N THR A 21 -2.17 -37.26 1.76
CA THR A 21 -1.99 -38.67 1.39
C THR A 21 -3.19 -39.20 0.62
N THR A 22 -4.41 -38.82 1.01
CA THR A 22 -5.62 -39.21 0.30
C THR A 22 -5.60 -38.73 -1.14
N ASP A 23 -5.38 -37.45 -1.38
CA ASP A 23 -5.39 -36.88 -2.74
C ASP A 23 -4.25 -37.43 -3.59
N PHE A 24 -3.08 -37.63 -2.97
CA PHE A 24 -1.92 -38.20 -3.63
C PHE A 24 -2.14 -39.66 -4.06
N GLU A 25 -2.73 -40.49 -3.20
CA GLU A 25 -3.06 -41.89 -3.55
C GLU A 25 -4.19 -41.98 -4.58
N HIS A 26 -5.17 -41.06 -4.55
CA HIS A 26 -6.17 -40.95 -5.63
C HIS A 26 -5.50 -40.59 -6.97
N PHE A 27 -4.58 -39.63 -6.99
CA PHE A 27 -3.82 -39.28 -8.18
C PHE A 27 -2.97 -40.44 -8.70
N LYS A 28 -2.25 -41.16 -7.82
CA LYS A 28 -1.48 -42.36 -8.19
C LYS A 28 -2.38 -43.43 -8.81
N SER A 29 -3.56 -43.65 -8.24
CA SER A 29 -4.55 -44.60 -8.76
C SER A 29 -5.05 -44.18 -10.14
N ALA A 30 -5.41 -42.92 -10.32
CA ALA A 30 -5.84 -42.39 -11.61
C ALA A 30 -4.73 -42.44 -12.68
N LEU A 31 -3.48 -42.16 -12.31
CA LEU A 31 -2.32 -42.26 -13.19
C LEU A 31 -2.02 -43.71 -13.60
N GLN A 32 -2.14 -44.67 -12.67
CA GLN A 32 -2.00 -46.09 -12.98
C GLN A 32 -3.09 -46.54 -13.96
N ILE A 33 -4.35 -46.14 -13.75
CA ILE A 33 -5.46 -46.44 -14.67
C ILE A 33 -5.20 -45.84 -16.06
N LEU A 34 -4.67 -44.61 -16.14
CA LEU A 34 -4.30 -44.01 -17.42
C LEU A 34 -3.25 -44.85 -18.15
N LEU A 35 -2.15 -45.20 -17.45
CA LEU A 35 -1.05 -45.99 -18.02
C LEU A 35 -1.48 -47.40 -18.44
N ASP A 36 -2.38 -48.04 -17.69
CA ASP A 36 -2.89 -49.38 -18.02
C ASP A 36 -3.84 -49.39 -19.22
N ASN A 37 -4.55 -48.28 -19.46
CA ASN A 37 -5.52 -48.16 -20.55
C ASN A 37 -4.89 -47.68 -21.87
N VAL A 38 -3.75 -47.01 -21.82
CA VAL A 38 -3.06 -46.50 -23.02
C VAL A 38 -2.35 -47.65 -23.73
N SER A 39 -2.72 -47.90 -24.99
CA SER A 39 -2.08 -48.91 -25.83
C SER A 39 -1.85 -48.41 -27.26
N ASP A 40 -0.78 -48.89 -27.89
CA ASP A 40 -0.44 -48.51 -29.26
C ASP A 40 -1.48 -49.00 -30.26
N GLY A 41 -1.87 -48.12 -31.18
CA GLY A 41 -2.86 -48.39 -32.23
C GLY A 41 -4.30 -48.06 -31.84
N GLN A 42 -4.54 -47.49 -30.66
CA GLN A 42 -5.85 -46.94 -30.29
C GLN A 42 -6.22 -45.75 -31.20
N ARG A 43 -7.53 -45.57 -31.42
CA ARG A 43 -8.06 -44.37 -32.10
C ARG A 43 -7.77 -43.14 -31.25
N GLU A 44 -7.43 -42.04 -31.92
CA GLU A 44 -7.14 -40.76 -31.26
C GLU A 44 -8.29 -40.29 -30.35
N GLU A 45 -9.55 -40.52 -30.74
CA GLU A 45 -10.73 -40.18 -29.93
C GLU A 45 -10.80 -40.96 -28.61
N THR A 46 -10.43 -42.24 -28.64
CA THR A 46 -10.36 -43.08 -27.44
C THR A 46 -9.28 -42.59 -26.49
N GLN A 47 -8.17 -42.15 -27.06
CA GLN A 47 -7.07 -41.51 -26.35
C GLN A 47 -7.52 -40.19 -25.69
N LYS A 48 -8.23 -39.32 -26.40
CA LYS A 48 -8.83 -38.08 -25.83
C LYS A 48 -9.73 -38.39 -24.63
N GLU A 49 -10.54 -39.45 -24.71
CA GLU A 49 -11.40 -39.87 -23.61
C GLU A 49 -10.61 -40.33 -22.37
N HIS A 50 -9.53 -41.10 -22.55
CA HIS A 50 -8.66 -41.51 -21.44
C HIS A 50 -8.02 -40.31 -20.71
N LEU A 51 -7.51 -39.34 -21.48
CA LEU A 51 -6.94 -38.12 -20.91
C LEU A 51 -8.00 -37.30 -20.16
N ARG A 52 -9.19 -37.14 -20.75
CA ARG A 52 -10.31 -36.42 -20.12
C ARG A 52 -10.71 -37.06 -18.79
N ASN A 53 -10.80 -38.38 -18.75
CA ASN A 53 -11.16 -39.12 -17.54
C ASN A 53 -10.08 -38.94 -16.45
N PHE A 54 -8.80 -39.04 -16.79
CA PHE A 54 -7.70 -38.80 -15.86
C PHE A 54 -7.75 -37.39 -15.25
N LEU A 55 -7.92 -36.36 -16.08
CA LEU A 55 -8.02 -34.98 -15.61
C LEU A 55 -9.27 -34.77 -14.74
N SER A 56 -10.41 -35.38 -15.10
CA SER A 56 -11.66 -35.23 -14.33
C SER A 56 -11.65 -35.96 -12.98
N GLU A 57 -11.05 -37.14 -12.90
CA GLU A 57 -10.96 -37.93 -11.66
C GLU A 57 -9.95 -37.34 -10.66
N THR A 58 -9.07 -36.46 -11.12
CA THR A 58 -8.07 -35.78 -10.30
C THR A 58 -8.53 -34.36 -9.95
N PHE A 59 -8.12 -33.36 -10.74
CA PHE A 59 -8.25 -31.95 -10.36
C PHE A 59 -9.41 -31.22 -11.03
N TYR A 60 -9.87 -31.70 -12.20
CA TYR A 60 -10.66 -30.87 -13.11
C TYR A 60 -12.17 -31.07 -13.04
N LYS A 61 -12.67 -31.91 -12.11
CA LYS A 61 -14.11 -32.10 -11.84
C LYS A 61 -14.89 -30.79 -11.60
N PRO A 62 -14.31 -29.75 -10.97
CA PRO A 62 -15.00 -28.48 -10.77
C PRO A 62 -15.08 -27.58 -12.01
N TYR A 63 -14.45 -27.91 -13.15
CA TYR A 63 -14.38 -27.05 -14.32
C TYR A 63 -15.15 -27.61 -15.50
N TYR A 64 -15.57 -26.75 -16.43
CA TYR A 64 -16.10 -27.21 -17.70
C TYR A 64 -14.95 -27.61 -18.63
N MET A 65 -14.95 -28.89 -19.04
CA MET A 65 -13.93 -29.46 -19.92
C MET A 65 -14.60 -30.25 -21.05
N ALA A 66 -14.42 -29.80 -22.29
CA ALA A 66 -15.00 -30.43 -23.48
C ALA A 66 -14.20 -30.09 -24.75
N PRO A 67 -14.35 -30.88 -25.82
CA PRO A 67 -13.94 -30.46 -27.17
C PRO A 67 -14.76 -29.25 -27.62
N GLU A 68 -14.14 -28.31 -28.34
CA GLU A 68 -14.80 -27.08 -28.79
C GLU A 68 -14.31 -26.61 -30.16
N GLU A 69 -15.23 -26.48 -31.12
CA GLU A 69 -14.91 -26.22 -32.53
C GLU A 69 -13.91 -27.27 -33.07
N ASP A 70 -12.70 -26.82 -33.41
CA ASP A 70 -11.59 -27.65 -33.87
C ASP A 70 -10.62 -28.03 -32.74
N ILE A 71 -10.85 -27.57 -31.50
CA ILE A 71 -9.97 -27.82 -30.35
C ILE A 71 -10.33 -29.17 -29.72
N ASP A 72 -9.34 -30.05 -29.63
CA ASP A 72 -9.50 -31.40 -29.07
C ASP A 72 -10.01 -31.40 -27.62
N LEU A 73 -9.39 -30.60 -26.76
CA LEU A 73 -9.81 -30.47 -25.36
C LEU A 73 -9.50 -29.07 -24.83
N ALA A 74 -10.52 -28.38 -24.34
CA ALA A 74 -10.40 -27.06 -23.70
C ALA A 74 -10.91 -27.13 -22.26
N VAL A 75 -10.16 -26.53 -21.32
CA VAL A 75 -10.60 -26.33 -19.93
C VAL A 75 -10.94 -24.86 -19.72
N ARG A 76 -12.16 -24.59 -19.27
CA ARG A 76 -12.63 -23.24 -18.94
C ARG A 76 -12.46 -22.93 -17.46
N LEU A 77 -12.36 -21.64 -17.14
CA LEU A 77 -12.07 -21.18 -15.77
C LEU A 77 -13.24 -21.39 -14.78
N ASP A 78 -14.47 -21.60 -15.26
CA ASP A 78 -15.63 -21.94 -14.41
C ASP A 78 -16.37 -23.19 -14.91
N LYS A 79 -17.38 -23.64 -14.15
CA LYS A 79 -18.34 -24.70 -14.53
C LYS A 79 -19.22 -24.37 -15.72
N THR A 80 -19.16 -23.15 -16.24
CA THR A 80 -20.09 -22.69 -17.30
C THR A 80 -19.38 -22.57 -18.64
N ALA A 81 -20.08 -22.96 -19.69
CA ALA A 81 -19.64 -22.79 -21.09
C ALA A 81 -19.50 -21.32 -21.53
N LYS A 82 -19.78 -20.34 -20.65
CA LYS A 82 -19.63 -18.90 -20.91
C LYS A 82 -18.29 -18.32 -20.44
N SER A 83 -17.59 -19.03 -19.56
CA SER A 83 -16.31 -18.56 -18.97
C SER A 83 -15.14 -18.75 -19.93
N ASN A 84 -14.13 -17.88 -19.93
CA ASN A 84 -13.00 -17.97 -20.87
C ASN A 84 -12.23 -19.30 -20.75
N ILE A 85 -11.62 -19.73 -21.87
CA ILE A 85 -10.73 -20.90 -21.90
C ILE A 85 -9.41 -20.53 -21.23
N GLY A 86 -8.97 -21.35 -20.26
CA GLY A 86 -7.72 -21.20 -19.53
C GLY A 86 -6.62 -22.18 -19.98
N LEU A 87 -6.98 -23.36 -20.48
CA LEU A 87 -6.03 -24.39 -20.93
C LEU A 87 -6.47 -24.98 -22.27
N LEU A 88 -5.54 -25.01 -23.23
CA LEU A 88 -5.73 -25.62 -24.55
C LEU A 88 -4.90 -26.90 -24.63
N ILE A 89 -5.51 -28.00 -25.05
CA ILE A 89 -4.82 -29.29 -25.18
C ILE A 89 -5.10 -29.87 -26.56
N GLU A 90 -4.04 -30.19 -27.30
CA GLU A 90 -4.04 -30.87 -28.58
C GLU A 90 -3.51 -32.30 -28.40
N VAL A 91 -4.27 -33.30 -28.87
CA VAL A 91 -4.00 -34.71 -28.60
C VAL A 91 -3.76 -35.47 -29.90
N LYS A 92 -2.56 -36.03 -30.08
CA LYS A 92 -2.22 -36.87 -31.23
C LYS A 92 -2.19 -38.35 -30.87
N SER A 93 -2.41 -39.20 -31.87
CA SER A 93 -2.25 -40.66 -31.69
C SER A 93 -0.82 -41.03 -31.28
N THR A 94 -0.66 -41.96 -30.33
CA THR A 94 0.66 -42.54 -29.95
C THR A 94 1.46 -43.10 -31.13
N THR A 95 0.78 -43.50 -32.21
CA THR A 95 1.40 -44.03 -33.43
C THR A 95 1.74 -42.96 -34.49
N ASN A 96 1.20 -41.75 -34.37
CA ASN A 96 1.32 -40.69 -35.37
C ASN A 96 2.56 -39.79 -35.12
N LYS A 97 3.74 -40.39 -35.25
CA LYS A 97 5.04 -39.72 -35.04
C LYS A 97 5.34 -38.61 -36.05
N SER A 98 4.64 -38.59 -37.19
CA SER A 98 4.82 -37.55 -38.21
C SER A 98 4.21 -36.21 -37.82
N GLU A 99 3.10 -36.23 -37.07
CA GLU A 99 2.34 -35.03 -36.67
C GLU A 99 2.65 -34.56 -35.24
N MET A 100 3.08 -35.47 -34.36
CA MET A 100 3.49 -35.16 -32.99
C MET A 100 4.88 -34.47 -32.97
N ILE A 101 5.05 -33.50 -32.07
CA ILE A 101 6.33 -32.82 -31.84
C ILE A 101 7.35 -33.70 -31.11
N SER A 102 8.63 -33.40 -31.28
CA SER A 102 9.73 -34.04 -30.55
C SER A 102 10.69 -32.99 -29.98
N VAL A 103 11.57 -33.41 -29.06
CA VAL A 103 12.59 -32.53 -28.47
C VAL A 103 13.53 -31.94 -29.53
N ASP A 104 13.77 -32.65 -30.63
CA ASP A 104 14.62 -32.18 -31.73
C ASP A 104 13.86 -31.34 -32.78
N ASN A 105 12.52 -31.43 -32.82
CA ASN A 105 11.70 -30.75 -33.82
C ASN A 105 10.32 -30.39 -33.28
N LEU A 106 10.15 -29.10 -32.95
CA LEU A 106 8.89 -28.53 -32.48
C LEU A 106 7.95 -28.14 -33.64
N ASN A 107 8.46 -27.96 -34.86
CA ASN A 107 7.68 -27.50 -36.01
C ASN A 107 6.90 -28.65 -36.67
N LYS A 108 5.89 -29.16 -35.94
CA LYS A 108 4.97 -30.20 -36.40
C LYS A 108 3.52 -29.74 -36.27
N LYS A 109 2.63 -30.54 -36.86
CA LYS A 109 1.19 -30.25 -36.94
C LYS A 109 0.58 -29.94 -35.57
N ALA A 110 0.93 -30.70 -34.53
CA ALA A 110 0.42 -30.46 -33.18
C ALA A 110 0.69 -29.03 -32.65
N LEU A 111 1.89 -28.48 -32.88
CA LEU A 111 2.19 -27.10 -32.46
C LEU A 111 1.55 -26.06 -33.40
N GLN A 112 1.44 -26.37 -34.69
CA GLN A 112 0.77 -25.51 -35.67
C GLN A 112 -0.73 -25.37 -35.36
N GLU A 113 -1.38 -26.44 -34.91
CA GLU A 113 -2.76 -26.48 -34.42
C GLU A 113 -2.92 -25.67 -33.13
N LEU A 114 -2.05 -25.88 -32.13
CA LEU A 114 -2.07 -25.05 -30.92
C LEU A 114 -1.91 -23.56 -31.21
N LEU A 115 -1.03 -23.18 -32.14
CA LEU A 115 -0.85 -21.79 -32.56
C LEU A 115 -2.12 -21.23 -33.22
N LEU A 116 -2.80 -22.02 -34.04
CA LEU A 116 -4.08 -21.63 -34.62
C LEU A 116 -5.13 -21.38 -33.52
N TYR A 117 -5.27 -22.31 -32.57
CA TYR A 117 -6.25 -22.19 -31.48
C TYR A 117 -5.97 -20.98 -30.61
N TYR A 118 -4.69 -20.77 -30.25
CA TYR A 118 -4.25 -19.61 -29.49
C TYR A 118 -4.63 -18.30 -30.19
N LEU A 119 -4.33 -18.16 -31.48
CA LEU A 119 -4.63 -16.94 -32.23
C LEU A 119 -6.15 -16.74 -32.40
N LYS A 120 -6.94 -17.80 -32.62
CA LYS A 120 -8.41 -17.71 -32.66
C LYS A 120 -8.95 -17.15 -31.34
N GLU A 121 -8.55 -17.71 -30.20
CA GLU A 121 -9.01 -17.24 -28.89
C GLU A 121 -8.51 -15.81 -28.59
N ARG A 122 -7.22 -15.56 -28.78
CA ARG A 122 -6.56 -14.30 -28.41
C ARG A 122 -6.94 -13.12 -29.30
N VAL A 123 -7.01 -13.32 -30.62
CA VAL A 123 -7.29 -12.27 -31.62
C VAL A 123 -8.79 -12.13 -31.85
N THR A 124 -9.49 -13.23 -32.14
CA THR A 124 -10.91 -13.19 -32.54
C THR A 124 -11.82 -13.06 -31.32
N LYS A 125 -11.64 -13.90 -30.29
CA LYS A 125 -12.48 -13.86 -29.07
C LYS A 125 -11.97 -12.88 -28.01
N LYS A 126 -10.82 -12.23 -28.23
CA LYS A 126 -10.15 -11.29 -27.30
C LYS A 126 -9.90 -11.89 -25.91
N ASN A 127 -9.71 -13.21 -25.84
CA ASN A 127 -9.45 -13.91 -24.60
C ASN A 127 -8.00 -13.63 -24.13
N THR A 128 -7.85 -13.04 -22.95
CA THR A 128 -6.55 -12.76 -22.29
C THR A 128 -6.22 -13.76 -21.17
N ASP A 129 -7.07 -14.77 -20.97
CA ASP A 129 -7.03 -15.63 -19.79
C ASP A 129 -6.39 -17.00 -20.03
N ILE A 130 -5.92 -17.30 -21.24
CA ILE A 130 -5.18 -18.54 -21.54
C ILE A 130 -3.90 -18.56 -20.70
N LYS A 131 -3.68 -19.66 -19.98
CA LYS A 131 -2.55 -19.84 -19.05
C LYS A 131 -1.47 -20.75 -19.63
N TYR A 132 -1.87 -21.89 -20.18
CA TYR A 132 -0.96 -22.87 -20.79
C TYR A 132 -1.57 -23.50 -22.05
N LEU A 133 -0.69 -24.05 -22.89
CA LEU A 133 -1.02 -24.86 -24.06
C LEU A 133 -0.27 -26.18 -23.99
N ILE A 134 -0.94 -27.30 -24.28
CA ILE A 134 -0.36 -28.64 -24.17
C ILE A 134 -0.50 -29.37 -25.50
N ALA A 135 0.62 -29.86 -26.04
CA ALA A 135 0.62 -30.86 -27.10
C ALA A 135 1.01 -32.21 -26.50
N THR A 136 0.19 -33.24 -26.71
CA THR A 136 0.43 -34.54 -26.11
C THR A 136 0.00 -35.70 -27.00
N ASN A 137 0.68 -36.85 -26.85
CA ASN A 137 0.18 -38.14 -27.32
C ASN A 137 -0.27 -39.02 -26.15
N ILE A 138 -0.59 -38.41 -25.00
CA ILE A 138 -0.92 -38.99 -23.69
C ILE A 138 0.29 -39.57 -22.96
N CYS A 139 1.32 -40.00 -23.68
CA CYS A 139 2.56 -40.49 -23.09
C CYS A 139 3.56 -39.35 -22.88
N GLU A 140 3.78 -38.56 -23.93
CA GLU A 140 4.66 -37.42 -23.96
C GLU A 140 3.84 -36.14 -23.89
N TYR A 141 4.23 -35.22 -23.01
CA TYR A 141 3.58 -33.92 -22.84
C TYR A 141 4.60 -32.82 -23.09
N PHE A 142 4.19 -31.86 -23.92
CA PHE A 142 4.89 -30.61 -24.17
C PHE A 142 3.98 -29.48 -23.71
N ILE A 143 4.36 -28.82 -22.62
CA ILE A 143 3.57 -27.79 -21.95
C ILE A 143 4.23 -26.44 -22.19
N PHE A 144 3.50 -25.51 -22.81
CA PHE A 144 3.95 -24.16 -23.15
C PHE A 144 3.21 -23.12 -22.32
N ASP A 145 3.94 -22.21 -21.68
CA ASP A 145 3.32 -21.04 -21.04
C ASP A 145 2.71 -20.13 -22.11
N ALA A 146 1.46 -19.70 -21.91
CA ALA A 146 0.80 -18.80 -22.85
C ALA A 146 1.53 -17.46 -23.04
N GLN A 147 2.37 -17.05 -22.08
CA GLN A 147 3.23 -15.87 -22.23
C GLN A 147 4.29 -16.03 -23.32
N GLU A 148 4.82 -17.25 -23.53
CA GLU A 148 5.73 -17.51 -24.65
C GLU A 148 5.01 -17.29 -25.98
N PHE A 149 3.75 -17.73 -26.08
CA PHE A 149 2.95 -17.50 -27.27
C PHE A 149 2.61 -16.00 -27.45
N GLU A 150 2.35 -15.28 -26.36
CA GLU A 150 2.11 -13.83 -26.42
C GLU A 150 3.36 -13.10 -26.96
N GLN A 151 4.54 -13.38 -26.40
CA GLN A 151 5.80 -12.73 -26.77
C GLN A 151 6.29 -13.11 -28.17
N LYS A 152 6.34 -14.40 -28.49
CA LYS A 152 6.95 -14.90 -29.74
C LYS A 152 5.99 -14.82 -30.94
N PHE A 153 4.69 -15.05 -30.73
CA PHE A 153 3.72 -15.11 -31.80
C PHE A 153 2.77 -13.89 -31.84
N TYR A 154 2.06 -13.57 -30.75
CA TYR A 154 1.07 -12.50 -30.78
C TYR A 154 1.70 -11.11 -30.99
N GLN A 155 2.82 -10.79 -30.34
CA GLN A 155 3.48 -9.50 -30.52
C GLN A 155 4.04 -9.33 -31.94
N ASN A 156 4.29 -10.41 -32.68
CA ASN A 156 4.73 -10.38 -34.07
C ASN A 156 3.63 -9.78 -34.97
N LYS A 157 3.82 -8.51 -35.37
CA LYS A 157 2.87 -7.78 -36.22
C LYS A 157 2.64 -8.45 -37.58
N LYS A 158 3.66 -9.15 -38.11
CA LYS A 158 3.56 -9.84 -39.40
C LYS A 158 2.64 -11.06 -39.29
N LEU A 159 2.84 -11.91 -38.30
CA LEU A 159 2.00 -13.08 -38.06
C LEU A 159 0.54 -12.69 -37.79
N ARG A 160 0.28 -11.66 -36.98
CA ARG A 160 -1.08 -11.17 -36.74
C ARG A 160 -1.78 -10.70 -38.01
N ARG A 161 -1.06 -9.99 -38.88
CA ARG A 161 -1.60 -9.55 -40.17
C ARG A 161 -1.90 -10.74 -41.09
N GLU A 162 -0.98 -11.69 -41.19
CA GLU A 162 -1.15 -12.93 -41.96
C GLU A 162 -2.37 -13.74 -41.48
N PHE A 163 -2.55 -13.87 -40.16
CA PHE A 163 -3.69 -14.53 -39.55
C PHE A 163 -5.01 -13.79 -39.81
N GLN A 164 -5.04 -12.46 -39.69
CA GLN A 164 -6.25 -11.67 -40.00
C GLN A 164 -6.61 -11.78 -41.48
N ASP A 165 -5.63 -11.71 -42.38
CA ASP A 165 -5.86 -11.88 -43.82
C ASP A 165 -6.37 -13.30 -44.14
N PHE A 166 -5.92 -14.33 -43.40
CA PHE A 166 -6.44 -15.69 -43.49
C PHE A 166 -7.91 -15.78 -43.02
N GLN A 167 -8.23 -15.19 -41.86
CA GLN A 167 -9.60 -15.15 -41.31
C GLN A 167 -10.58 -14.37 -42.21
N ASP A 168 -10.13 -13.27 -42.80
CA ASP A 168 -10.94 -12.43 -43.69
C ASP A 168 -11.10 -13.04 -45.10
N GLY A 169 -10.52 -14.23 -45.36
CA GLY A 169 -10.57 -14.89 -46.67
C GLY A 169 -9.76 -14.17 -47.75
N ARG A 170 -8.77 -13.35 -47.37
CA ARG A 170 -7.89 -12.59 -48.29
C ARG A 170 -6.67 -13.40 -48.76
N LYS A 171 -6.49 -14.63 -48.27
CA LYS A 171 -5.44 -15.57 -48.68
C LYS A 171 -5.91 -16.52 -49.78
N THR A 172 -4.95 -17.20 -50.43
CA THR A 172 -5.21 -18.15 -51.52
C THR A 172 -6.04 -19.36 -51.09
N SER A 173 -6.10 -19.65 -49.80
CA SER A 173 -7.03 -20.61 -49.20
C SER A 173 -7.41 -20.19 -47.79
N ASN A 174 -8.62 -20.55 -47.36
CA ASN A 174 -9.12 -20.41 -46.00
C ASN A 174 -9.15 -21.75 -45.23
N LYS A 175 -8.55 -22.81 -45.81
CA LYS A 175 -8.45 -24.12 -45.15
C LYS A 175 -7.35 -24.13 -44.09
N THR A 176 -7.56 -24.90 -43.03
CA THR A 176 -6.60 -25.04 -41.92
C THR A 176 -5.25 -25.60 -42.37
N ASP A 177 -5.22 -26.53 -43.32
CA ASP A 177 -3.96 -27.05 -43.90
C ASP A 177 -3.06 -25.96 -44.50
N PHE A 178 -3.68 -24.94 -45.11
CA PHE A 178 -2.95 -23.79 -45.65
C PHE A 178 -2.37 -22.94 -44.51
N PHE A 179 -3.12 -22.74 -43.43
CA PHE A 179 -2.60 -22.04 -42.25
C PHE A 179 -1.40 -22.79 -41.66
N TYR A 180 -1.47 -24.11 -41.52
CA TYR A 180 -0.40 -24.90 -40.93
C TYR A 180 0.91 -24.82 -41.74
N THR A 181 0.81 -24.98 -43.06
CA THR A 181 1.97 -25.08 -43.96
C THR A 181 2.55 -23.72 -44.35
N GLU A 182 1.70 -22.75 -44.71
CA GLU A 182 2.15 -21.48 -45.31
C GLU A 182 2.23 -20.33 -44.29
N ILE A 183 1.56 -20.45 -43.14
CA ILE A 183 1.54 -19.39 -42.11
C ILE A 183 2.25 -19.87 -40.85
N ALA A 184 1.74 -20.87 -40.14
CA ALA A 184 2.29 -21.29 -38.85
C ALA A 184 3.73 -21.82 -38.95
N SER A 185 4.01 -22.71 -39.92
CA SER A 185 5.30 -23.39 -40.01
C SER A 185 6.50 -22.42 -40.17
N PRO A 186 6.48 -21.41 -41.06
CA PRO A 186 7.58 -20.43 -41.14
C PRO A 186 7.85 -19.67 -39.83
N PHE A 187 6.81 -19.25 -39.12
CA PHE A 187 6.99 -18.49 -37.87
C PHE A 187 7.43 -19.37 -36.70
N ILE A 188 7.02 -20.64 -36.67
CA ILE A 188 7.53 -21.60 -35.67
C ILE A 188 9.01 -21.89 -35.94
N GLU A 189 9.41 -22.05 -37.20
CA GLU A 189 10.80 -22.30 -37.60
C GLU A 189 11.74 -21.19 -37.11
N GLU A 190 11.29 -19.92 -37.17
CA GLU A 190 12.05 -18.75 -36.71
C GLU A 190 12.31 -18.76 -35.19
N VAL A 191 11.41 -19.34 -34.39
CA VAL A 191 11.47 -19.24 -32.91
C VAL A 191 11.78 -20.54 -32.19
N GLN A 192 11.68 -21.70 -32.85
CA GLN A 192 11.81 -23.02 -32.21
C GLN A 192 13.11 -23.21 -31.40
N GLY A 193 14.22 -22.56 -31.80
CA GLY A 193 15.49 -22.65 -31.07
C GLY A 193 15.49 -21.95 -29.70
N ASN A 194 14.56 -21.01 -29.51
CA ASN A 194 14.42 -20.15 -28.33
C ASN A 194 13.00 -20.22 -27.72
N LEU A 195 12.18 -21.18 -28.12
CA LEU A 195 10.84 -21.37 -27.57
C LEU A 195 10.95 -22.20 -26.29
N GLU A 196 10.47 -21.67 -25.16
CA GLU A 196 10.52 -22.38 -23.89
C GLU A 196 9.33 -23.33 -23.70
N TYR A 197 9.59 -24.55 -23.24
CA TYR A 197 8.56 -25.57 -23.00
C TYR A 197 8.98 -26.59 -21.95
N THR A 198 8.01 -27.15 -21.24
CA THR A 198 8.23 -28.29 -20.34
C THR A 198 8.01 -29.59 -21.09
N TYR A 199 8.96 -30.51 -21.04
CA TYR A 199 8.80 -31.87 -21.57
C TYR A 199 8.78 -32.89 -20.45
N LEU A 200 7.80 -33.78 -20.49
CA LEU A 200 7.72 -34.95 -19.61
C LEU A 200 7.15 -36.15 -20.34
N ASN A 201 7.66 -37.34 -20.00
CA ASN A 201 7.15 -38.61 -20.48
C ASN A 201 6.59 -39.41 -19.29
N ILE A 202 5.28 -39.64 -19.24
CA ILE A 202 4.64 -40.30 -18.09
C ILE A 202 5.04 -41.78 -17.94
N TYR A 203 5.54 -42.44 -18.99
CA TYR A 203 6.05 -43.82 -18.87
C TYR A 203 7.28 -43.90 -17.97
N ASP A 204 8.10 -42.85 -17.92
CA ASP A 204 9.28 -42.81 -17.04
C ASP A 204 8.90 -42.89 -15.56
N TYR A 205 7.63 -42.61 -15.24
CA TYR A 205 7.09 -42.62 -13.87
C TYR A 205 6.45 -43.96 -13.49
N HIS A 206 6.23 -44.87 -14.44
CA HIS A 206 5.61 -46.17 -14.18
C HIS A 206 6.38 -47.01 -13.16
N LYS A 207 7.72 -46.92 -13.15
CA LYS A 207 8.57 -47.59 -12.14
C LYS A 207 8.33 -47.07 -10.71
N TYR A 208 8.02 -45.78 -10.57
CA TYR A 208 7.82 -45.15 -9.25
C TYR A 208 6.43 -45.44 -8.67
N LEU A 209 5.46 -45.85 -9.50
CA LEU A 209 4.12 -46.25 -9.03
C LEU A 209 4.13 -47.57 -8.24
N ARG A 210 5.20 -48.37 -8.35
CA ARG A 210 5.34 -49.70 -7.72
C ARG A 210 6.43 -49.76 -6.65
N GLU A 211 7.17 -48.68 -6.40
CA GLU A 211 8.26 -48.62 -5.41
C GLU A 211 7.81 -47.90 -4.12
N ASP A 212 7.95 -48.56 -2.97
CA ASP A 212 7.69 -47.98 -1.63
C ASP A 212 8.92 -47.24 -1.04
N GLY A 213 9.88 -46.80 -1.86
CA GLY A 213 11.16 -46.21 -1.41
C GLY A 213 11.18 -44.68 -1.35
N ASN A 214 11.95 -44.08 -0.43
CA ASN A 214 12.02 -42.63 -0.15
C ASN A 214 12.24 -41.67 -1.34
N ASN A 215 12.76 -42.12 -2.50
CA ASN A 215 12.95 -41.29 -3.70
C ASN A 215 11.79 -41.36 -4.72
N ALA A 216 10.96 -42.40 -4.68
CA ALA A 216 9.79 -42.56 -5.55
C ALA A 216 8.67 -41.52 -5.29
N PRO A 217 8.41 -41.06 -4.04
CA PRO A 217 7.42 -40.03 -3.77
C PRO A 217 7.75 -38.69 -4.42
N LYS A 218 9.01 -38.24 -4.41
CA LYS A 218 9.36 -36.85 -4.80
C LYS A 218 9.04 -36.56 -6.28
N LYS A 219 9.44 -37.44 -7.20
CA LYS A 219 9.13 -37.31 -8.63
C LYS A 219 7.63 -37.41 -8.93
N LEU A 220 6.91 -38.24 -8.18
CA LEU A 220 5.46 -38.35 -8.32
C LEU A 220 4.73 -37.12 -7.76
N ILE A 221 5.24 -36.50 -6.70
CA ILE A 221 4.74 -35.22 -6.16
C ILE A 221 4.97 -34.10 -7.18
N GLU A 222 6.13 -34.04 -7.82
CA GLU A 222 6.39 -33.08 -8.90
C GLU A 222 5.37 -33.25 -10.05
N LEU A 223 5.11 -34.50 -10.45
CA LEU A 223 4.13 -34.80 -11.49
C LEU A 223 2.70 -34.42 -11.07
N TYR A 224 2.31 -34.74 -9.83
CA TYR A 224 1.04 -34.31 -9.23
C TYR A 224 0.88 -32.79 -9.32
N LYS A 225 1.93 -32.04 -8.94
CA LYS A 225 1.91 -30.57 -8.94
C LYS A 225 1.89 -29.97 -10.33
N ILE A 226 2.49 -30.61 -11.33
CA ILE A 226 2.43 -30.16 -12.73
C ILE A 226 1.01 -30.31 -13.28
N PHE A 227 0.31 -31.41 -12.99
CA PHE A 227 -1.05 -31.62 -13.50
C PHE A 227 -2.14 -30.91 -12.70
N SER A 228 -1.82 -30.39 -11.52
CA SER A 228 -2.81 -29.72 -10.68
C SER A 228 -3.43 -28.51 -11.38
N ASP A 229 -4.70 -28.28 -11.11
CA ASP A 229 -5.42 -27.09 -11.56
C ASP A 229 -4.77 -25.80 -11.03
N THR A 230 -4.16 -25.88 -9.85
CA THR A 230 -3.37 -24.80 -9.26
C THR A 230 -2.23 -24.35 -10.19
N HIS A 231 -1.50 -25.28 -10.79
CA HIS A 231 -0.41 -24.95 -11.70
C HIS A 231 -0.93 -24.57 -13.10
N LEU A 232 -1.70 -25.44 -13.74
CA LEU A 232 -2.09 -25.28 -15.15
C LEU A 232 -3.14 -24.19 -15.38
N LEU A 233 -3.91 -23.80 -14.36
CA LEU A 233 -4.81 -22.64 -14.42
C LEU A 233 -4.26 -21.40 -13.69
N LYS A 234 -3.01 -21.46 -13.19
CA LYS A 234 -2.34 -20.39 -12.43
C LYS A 234 -3.23 -19.84 -11.30
N LEU A 235 -3.89 -20.74 -10.56
CA LEU A 235 -4.75 -20.35 -9.44
C LEU A 235 -3.91 -19.88 -8.26
N SER A 236 -4.45 -18.94 -7.49
CA SER A 236 -3.89 -18.59 -6.19
C SER A 236 -3.99 -19.79 -5.24
N PHE A 237 -2.90 -20.11 -4.55
CA PHE A 237 -2.85 -21.17 -3.53
C PHE A 237 -2.59 -20.57 -2.14
N GLN A 238 -2.87 -21.34 -1.07
CA GLN A 238 -2.93 -20.89 0.32
C GLN A 238 -1.63 -20.25 0.89
N THR A 239 -0.52 -20.28 0.15
CA THR A 239 0.71 -19.55 0.48
C THR A 239 0.88 -18.24 -0.30
N ASP A 240 -0.22 -17.61 -0.74
CA ASP A 240 -0.17 -16.15 -0.87
C ASP A 240 0.03 -15.60 0.55
N SER A 241 1.28 -15.27 0.87
CA SER A 241 1.76 -14.67 2.13
C SER A 241 0.94 -13.45 2.57
N ASN A 242 0.13 -12.92 1.64
CA ASN A 242 -0.74 -11.76 1.80
C ASN A 242 -2.20 -12.10 2.12
N SER A 243 -2.58 -13.38 2.13
CA SER A 243 -3.97 -13.81 2.35
C SER A 243 -4.21 -14.27 3.78
N LEU A 244 -5.23 -13.71 4.43
CA LEU A 244 -5.59 -14.07 5.80
C LEU A 244 -6.25 -15.47 5.83
N ASN A 245 -5.69 -16.40 6.59
CA ASN A 245 -6.41 -17.62 6.97
C ASN A 245 -7.56 -17.28 7.93
N ARG A 246 -8.79 -17.16 7.38
CA ARG A 246 -9.98 -16.77 8.15
C ARG A 246 -10.34 -17.78 9.24
N GLY A 247 -10.10 -19.08 9.00
CA GLY A 247 -10.35 -20.13 9.98
C GLY A 247 -9.47 -19.96 11.21
N PHE A 248 -8.15 -19.91 10.99
CA PHE A 248 -7.16 -19.65 12.04
C PHE A 248 -7.45 -18.35 12.79
N TYR A 249 -7.67 -17.27 12.05
CA TYR A 249 -7.89 -15.95 12.62
C TYR A 249 -9.15 -15.89 13.51
N SER A 250 -10.31 -16.33 13.00
CA SER A 250 -11.57 -16.28 13.75
C SER A 250 -11.53 -17.13 15.02
N GLU A 251 -10.89 -18.30 14.97
CA GLU A 251 -10.72 -19.16 16.13
C GLU A 251 -9.72 -18.59 17.15
N LEU A 252 -8.63 -17.97 16.70
CA LEU A 252 -7.70 -17.27 17.58
C LEU A 252 -8.38 -16.08 18.31
N LEU A 253 -9.18 -15.27 17.60
CA LEU A 253 -9.97 -14.20 18.23
C LEU A 253 -10.92 -14.76 19.30
N HIS A 254 -11.52 -15.92 19.03
CA HIS A 254 -12.41 -16.58 19.98
C HIS A 254 -11.68 -16.99 21.27
N ILE A 255 -10.49 -17.59 21.15
CA ILE A 255 -9.64 -18.02 22.28
C ILE A 255 -9.16 -16.81 23.10
N ILE A 256 -8.78 -15.72 22.42
CA ILE A 256 -8.40 -14.47 23.09
C ILE A 256 -9.60 -13.85 23.83
N GLY A 257 -10.82 -13.91 23.26
CA GLY A 257 -12.02 -13.32 23.87
C GLY A 257 -12.53 -12.05 23.18
N ILE A 258 -12.16 -11.84 21.92
CA ILE A 258 -12.51 -10.65 21.11
C ILE A 258 -13.29 -11.03 19.85
N GLU A 259 -13.94 -10.06 19.20
CA GLU A 259 -14.65 -10.25 17.93
C GLU A 259 -14.51 -9.04 16.99
N GLU A 260 -14.67 -9.28 15.69
CA GLU A 260 -14.79 -8.22 14.68
C GLU A 260 -16.22 -7.65 14.65
N LYS A 261 -16.33 -6.33 14.66
CA LYS A 261 -17.60 -5.60 14.51
C LYS A 261 -17.48 -4.58 13.39
N LYS A 262 -18.51 -4.45 12.56
CA LYS A 262 -18.57 -3.39 11.54
C LYS A 262 -19.13 -2.11 12.16
N GLU A 263 -18.36 -1.03 12.08
CA GLU A 263 -18.76 0.33 12.45
C GLU A 263 -18.65 1.23 11.21
N GLY A 264 -19.80 1.47 10.56
CA GLY A 264 -19.85 2.16 9.26
C GLY A 264 -19.16 1.36 8.15
N ASN A 265 -18.18 1.97 7.48
CA ASN A 265 -17.34 1.32 6.46
C ASN A 265 -16.08 0.65 7.02
N LYS A 266 -15.83 0.73 8.34
CA LYS A 266 -14.66 0.15 8.99
C LYS A 266 -15.05 -1.10 9.77
N THR A 267 -14.22 -2.14 9.71
CA THR A 267 -14.26 -3.24 10.69
C THR A 267 -13.37 -2.83 11.86
N VAL A 268 -13.80 -3.13 13.09
CA VAL A 268 -13.04 -2.84 14.32
C VAL A 268 -13.00 -4.08 15.22
N ILE A 269 -11.94 -4.23 16.05
CA ILE A 269 -11.84 -5.29 17.05
C ILE A 269 -12.39 -4.77 18.35
N VAL A 270 -13.35 -5.50 18.89
CA VAL A 270 -14.03 -5.13 20.13
C VAL A 270 -14.02 -6.30 21.09
N ARG A 271 -14.10 -5.97 22.38
CA ARG A 271 -14.44 -6.93 23.43
C ARG A 271 -15.83 -7.51 23.11
N LYS A 272 -15.99 -8.84 23.24
CA LYS A 272 -17.29 -9.50 23.00
C LYS A 272 -18.41 -8.87 23.84
N SER A 273 -19.63 -8.91 23.31
CA SER A 273 -20.83 -8.52 24.07
C SER A 273 -20.95 -9.32 25.37
N ILE A 274 -21.55 -8.73 26.41
CA ILE A 274 -21.62 -9.31 27.76
C ILE A 274 -22.12 -10.76 27.75
N GLU A 275 -23.14 -11.07 26.94
CA GLU A 275 -23.74 -12.41 26.80
C GLU A 275 -22.82 -13.45 26.15
N LYS A 276 -21.81 -13.01 25.39
CA LYS A 276 -20.85 -13.87 24.67
C LYS A 276 -19.48 -13.92 25.36
N ARG A 277 -19.28 -13.18 26.46
CA ARG A 277 -18.02 -13.22 27.22
C ARG A 277 -17.91 -14.57 27.93
N SER A 278 -16.69 -15.08 28.01
CA SER A 278 -16.37 -16.28 28.77
C SER A 278 -15.20 -15.97 29.68
N GLU A 279 -15.36 -16.24 30.98
CA GLU A 279 -14.32 -16.02 31.98
C GLU A 279 -13.05 -16.85 31.71
N ALA A 280 -13.19 -17.97 30.99
CA ALA A 280 -12.07 -18.77 30.55
C ALA A 280 -11.23 -18.09 29.45
N SER A 281 -11.81 -17.20 28.64
CA SER A 281 -11.07 -16.54 27.54
C SER A 281 -9.90 -15.72 28.08
N LEU A 282 -8.81 -15.64 27.30
CA LEU A 282 -7.55 -15.06 27.79
C LEU A 282 -7.72 -13.61 28.28
N LEU A 283 -8.47 -12.80 27.53
CA LEU A 283 -8.73 -11.40 27.84
C LEU A 283 -9.55 -11.24 29.11
N GLU A 284 -10.65 -11.99 29.27
CA GLU A 284 -11.53 -11.86 30.44
C GLU A 284 -10.82 -12.33 31.71
N ASN A 285 -10.06 -13.43 31.62
CA ASN A 285 -9.22 -13.91 32.70
C ASN A 285 -8.20 -12.84 33.13
N THR A 286 -7.54 -12.19 32.15
CA THR A 286 -6.58 -11.11 32.40
C THR A 286 -7.24 -9.88 33.04
N ILE A 287 -8.39 -9.44 32.53
CA ILE A 287 -9.13 -8.29 33.09
C ILE A 287 -9.53 -8.57 34.54
N ASN A 288 -10.04 -9.78 34.82
CA ASN A 288 -10.46 -10.17 36.16
C ASN A 288 -9.30 -10.13 37.16
N GLN A 289 -8.10 -10.60 36.76
CA GLN A 289 -6.92 -10.53 37.62
C GLN A 289 -6.42 -9.09 37.81
N LEU A 290 -6.39 -8.28 36.73
CA LEU A 290 -5.98 -6.88 36.81
C LEU A 290 -6.89 -6.05 37.72
N ASP A 291 -8.19 -6.27 37.67
CA ASP A 291 -9.16 -5.59 38.52
C ASP A 291 -9.09 -6.11 39.96
N ALA A 292 -8.89 -7.42 40.17
CA ALA A 292 -8.75 -8.02 41.50
C ALA A 292 -7.49 -7.56 42.25
N GLU A 293 -6.36 -7.42 41.55
CA GLU A 293 -5.10 -6.93 42.13
C GLU A 293 -4.98 -5.38 42.14
N ASP A 294 -5.97 -4.68 41.59
CA ASP A 294 -6.02 -3.21 41.41
C ASP A 294 -4.72 -2.60 40.86
N CYS A 295 -4.05 -3.27 39.91
CA CYS A 295 -2.68 -2.90 39.52
C CYS A 295 -2.55 -1.63 38.66
N LEU A 296 -3.66 -1.03 38.19
CA LEU A 296 -3.63 0.10 37.27
C LEU A 296 -2.95 1.37 37.85
N TYR A 297 -2.94 1.56 39.17
CA TYR A 297 -2.29 2.72 39.80
C TYR A 297 -0.77 2.70 39.69
N LYS A 298 -0.16 1.54 39.41
CA LYS A 298 1.30 1.38 39.29
C LYS A 298 1.82 1.89 37.93
N ILE A 299 0.95 2.02 36.93
CA ILE A 299 1.31 2.42 35.56
C ILE A 299 1.50 3.95 35.49
N LYS A 300 2.74 4.39 35.23
CA LYS A 300 3.12 5.82 35.21
C LYS A 300 2.33 6.69 34.24
N ASN A 301 1.86 6.15 33.11
CA ASN A 301 1.14 6.88 32.05
C ASN A 301 -0.21 6.26 31.69
N ILE A 302 -1.02 5.90 32.69
CA ILE A 302 -2.30 5.19 32.50
C ILE A 302 -3.28 5.91 31.55
N ALA A 303 -3.18 7.22 31.39
CA ALA A 303 -4.03 8.00 30.49
C ALA A 303 -3.90 7.60 29.01
N LEU A 304 -2.76 7.01 28.60
CA LEU A 304 -2.55 6.46 27.25
C LEU A 304 -3.47 5.27 26.96
N TYR A 305 -3.92 4.57 28.00
CA TYR A 305 -4.75 3.37 27.87
C TYR A 305 -6.24 3.68 27.88
N GLY A 306 -6.64 4.95 27.83
CA GLY A 306 -8.04 5.35 27.72
C GLY A 306 -8.49 6.34 28.79
N SER A 307 -9.67 6.89 28.55
CA SER A 307 -10.26 7.93 29.39
C SER A 307 -11.01 7.35 30.59
N THR A 308 -11.63 6.17 30.41
CA THR A 308 -12.41 5.48 31.45
C THR A 308 -11.65 4.31 32.08
N ARG A 309 -12.05 3.88 33.29
CA ARG A 309 -11.44 2.71 33.96
C ARG A 309 -11.62 1.42 33.15
N GLU A 310 -12.79 1.24 32.52
CA GLU A 310 -13.06 0.06 31.68
C GLU A 310 -12.19 0.05 30.41
N GLU A 311 -12.05 1.20 29.73
CA GLU A 311 -11.12 1.33 28.60
C GLU A 311 -9.69 1.00 28.99
N ARG A 312 -9.24 1.51 30.15
CA ARG A 312 -7.89 1.25 30.69
C ARG A 312 -7.67 -0.23 30.97
N LEU A 313 -8.61 -0.89 31.67
CA LEU A 313 -8.54 -2.32 31.94
C LEU A 313 -8.47 -3.12 30.63
N PHE A 314 -9.35 -2.83 29.68
CA PHE A 314 -9.37 -3.52 28.39
C PHE A 314 -8.07 -3.34 27.61
N ASN A 315 -7.57 -2.11 27.46
CA ASN A 315 -6.38 -1.84 26.65
C ASN A 315 -5.10 -2.41 27.30
N VAL A 316 -4.97 -2.33 28.64
CA VAL A 316 -3.84 -2.96 29.36
C VAL A 316 -3.90 -4.48 29.26
N ALA A 317 -5.08 -5.07 29.49
CA ALA A 317 -5.26 -6.52 29.35
C ALA A 317 -4.97 -7.00 27.93
N MET A 318 -5.42 -6.25 26.92
CA MET A 318 -5.18 -6.57 25.52
C MET A 318 -3.69 -6.53 25.18
N GLU A 319 -2.94 -5.54 25.66
CA GLU A 319 -1.49 -5.46 25.45
C GLU A 319 -0.74 -6.65 26.09
N LEU A 320 -1.12 -7.05 27.31
CA LEU A 320 -0.57 -8.25 27.96
C LEU A 320 -0.92 -9.52 27.17
N CYS A 321 -2.19 -9.69 26.78
CA CYS A 321 -2.65 -10.82 25.99
C CYS A 321 -1.88 -10.95 24.67
N ILE A 322 -1.70 -9.86 23.93
CA ILE A 322 -0.92 -9.84 22.68
C ILE A 322 0.53 -10.26 22.98
N THR A 323 1.15 -9.71 24.02
CA THR A 323 2.53 -10.03 24.40
C THR A 323 2.69 -11.53 24.69
N TRP A 324 1.75 -12.14 25.41
CA TRP A 324 1.78 -13.57 25.71
C TRP A 324 1.49 -14.45 24.51
N ILE A 325 0.49 -14.11 23.68
CA ILE A 325 0.18 -14.83 22.44
C ILE A 325 1.35 -14.77 21.47
N ASN A 326 2.04 -13.63 21.35
CA ASN A 326 3.26 -13.47 20.56
C ASN A 326 4.35 -14.46 20.99
N ARG A 327 4.59 -14.58 22.30
CA ARG A 327 5.56 -15.54 22.85
C ARG A 327 5.18 -16.99 22.55
N ILE A 328 3.90 -17.35 22.72
CA ILE A 328 3.42 -18.71 22.47
C ILE A 328 3.55 -19.07 20.98
N LEU A 329 3.18 -18.16 20.08
CA LEU A 329 3.29 -18.37 18.63
C LEU A 329 4.75 -18.46 18.19
N PHE A 330 5.63 -17.62 18.73
CA PHE A 330 7.07 -17.75 18.51
C PHE A 330 7.58 -19.14 18.94
N LEU A 331 7.16 -19.62 20.11
CA LEU A 331 7.55 -20.95 20.59
C LEU A 331 7.01 -22.07 19.72
N LYS A 332 5.82 -21.89 19.13
CA LYS A 332 5.26 -22.87 18.21
C LYS A 332 6.07 -22.97 16.92
N LEU A 333 6.54 -21.84 16.39
CA LEU A 333 7.46 -21.79 15.25
C LEU A 333 8.81 -22.46 15.60
N LEU A 334 9.38 -22.13 16.76
CA LEU A 334 10.62 -22.74 17.24
C LEU A 334 10.50 -24.26 17.39
N GLU A 335 9.42 -24.74 18.02
CA GLU A 335 9.12 -26.17 18.13
C GLU A 335 9.05 -26.84 16.76
N ALA A 336 8.31 -26.24 15.81
CA ALA A 336 8.15 -26.79 14.47
C ALA A 336 9.50 -26.91 13.72
N GLN A 337 10.37 -25.90 13.84
CA GLN A 337 11.71 -25.95 13.27
C GLN A 337 12.61 -27.00 13.92
N MET A 338 12.60 -27.08 15.26
CA MET A 338 13.40 -28.08 15.98
C MET A 338 12.97 -29.50 15.61
N LEU A 339 11.66 -29.74 15.42
CA LEU A 339 11.15 -31.00 14.90
C LEU A 339 11.63 -31.24 13.46
N LYS A 340 11.59 -30.24 12.59
CA LYS A 340 12.07 -30.34 11.20
C LYS A 340 13.55 -30.72 11.13
N TYR A 341 14.42 -30.03 11.87
CA TYR A 341 15.88 -30.30 11.89
C TYR A 341 16.24 -31.71 12.38
N HIS A 342 15.30 -32.37 13.06
CA HIS A 342 15.49 -33.69 13.66
C HIS A 342 14.54 -34.75 13.12
N ASN A 343 14.03 -34.59 11.90
CA ASN A 343 13.16 -35.56 11.23
C ASN A 343 11.93 -35.97 12.07
N GLY A 344 11.31 -35.00 12.75
CA GLY A 344 10.07 -35.20 13.52
C GLY A 344 10.22 -35.88 14.88
N LYS A 345 11.44 -36.02 15.42
CA LYS A 345 11.66 -36.64 16.75
C LYS A 345 10.89 -35.93 17.86
N LEU A 346 9.94 -36.65 18.48
CA LEU A 346 9.01 -36.10 19.48
C LEU A 346 9.68 -35.56 20.76
N CYS A 347 10.94 -35.91 21.07
CA CYS A 347 11.66 -35.35 22.22
C CYS A 347 11.84 -33.82 22.13
N TYR A 348 11.89 -33.29 20.90
CA TYR A 348 11.98 -31.85 20.62
C TYR A 348 10.61 -31.14 20.70
N LYS A 349 9.50 -31.87 20.83
CA LYS A 349 8.18 -31.29 21.08
C LYS A 349 8.06 -30.88 22.55
N PHE A 350 7.72 -29.62 22.83
CA PHE A 350 7.67 -29.09 24.20
C PHE A 350 6.38 -28.31 24.56
N LEU A 351 5.66 -27.74 23.59
CA LEU A 351 4.36 -27.11 23.79
C LEU A 351 3.23 -28.16 23.82
N THR A 352 3.17 -28.90 24.93
CA THR A 352 2.12 -29.91 25.14
C THR A 352 1.59 -29.83 26.56
N ILE A 353 0.32 -30.17 26.75
CA ILE A 353 -0.30 -30.18 28.08
C ILE A 353 0.36 -31.19 29.06
N LYS A 354 1.11 -32.16 28.52
CA LYS A 354 1.91 -33.11 29.32
C LYS A 354 3.13 -32.46 29.97
N LYS A 355 3.77 -31.51 29.27
CA LYS A 355 4.97 -30.80 29.75
C LYS A 355 4.63 -29.46 30.41
N ILE A 356 3.58 -28.80 29.94
CA ILE A 356 3.10 -27.49 30.41
C ILE A 356 1.66 -27.67 30.82
N ARG A 357 1.40 -27.93 32.09
CA ARG A 357 0.06 -28.29 32.57
C ARG A 357 -0.81 -27.06 32.77
N ASP A 358 -0.18 -25.96 33.18
CA ASP A 358 -0.83 -24.71 33.52
C ASP A 358 -0.01 -23.46 33.17
N PHE A 359 -0.56 -22.28 33.51
CA PHE A 359 0.08 -21.00 33.29
C PHE A 359 1.34 -20.78 34.17
N ASP A 360 1.50 -21.49 35.29
CA ASP A 360 2.73 -21.48 36.10
C ASP A 360 3.88 -22.20 35.37
N ASP A 361 3.60 -23.38 34.79
CA ASP A 361 4.56 -24.10 33.95
C ASP A 361 4.92 -23.26 32.71
N LEU A 362 3.95 -22.54 32.10
CA LEU A 362 4.19 -21.67 30.95
C LEU A 362 5.06 -20.44 31.32
N ASN A 363 4.81 -19.82 32.47
CA ASN A 363 5.63 -18.74 33.00
C ASN A 363 7.07 -19.20 33.30
N THR A 364 7.22 -20.44 33.79
CA THR A 364 8.53 -21.08 34.00
C THR A 364 9.25 -21.24 32.66
N LEU A 365 8.56 -21.70 31.61
CA LEU A 365 9.13 -21.80 30.28
C LEU A 365 9.63 -20.43 29.76
N PHE A 366 8.84 -19.37 29.91
CA PHE A 366 9.24 -18.02 29.49
C PHE A 366 10.50 -17.54 30.20
N PHE A 367 10.47 -17.50 31.54
CA PHE A 367 11.46 -16.72 32.30
C PHE A 367 12.58 -17.55 32.93
N GLN A 368 12.39 -18.87 33.09
CA GLN A 368 13.39 -19.75 33.70
C GLN A 368 14.05 -20.72 32.73
N VAL A 369 13.52 -20.84 31.50
CA VAL A 369 14.10 -21.67 30.43
C VAL A 369 14.62 -20.80 29.30
N LEU A 370 13.75 -20.09 28.59
CA LEU A 370 14.11 -19.35 27.38
C LEU A 370 14.96 -18.10 27.66
N ALA A 371 14.73 -17.48 28.82
CA ALA A 371 15.47 -16.32 29.30
C ALA A 371 16.66 -16.68 30.21
N ARG A 372 17.01 -17.97 30.37
CA ARG A 372 18.09 -18.44 31.26
C ARG A 372 19.04 -19.42 30.56
N ASN A 373 20.33 -19.14 30.65
CA ASN A 373 21.39 -20.00 30.13
C ASN A 373 21.33 -21.41 30.76
N PHE A 374 21.65 -22.44 29.98
CA PHE A 374 21.64 -23.85 30.34
C PHE A 374 22.40 -24.16 31.62
N GLU A 375 23.59 -23.58 31.80
CA GLU A 375 24.45 -23.81 32.98
C GLU A 375 23.80 -23.38 34.29
N HIS A 376 22.87 -22.41 34.22
CA HIS A 376 22.17 -21.88 35.37
C HIS A 376 20.79 -22.54 35.60
N ARG A 377 20.38 -23.50 34.77
CA ARG A 377 19.07 -24.17 34.92
C ARG A 377 19.11 -25.21 36.03
N THR A 378 18.01 -25.34 36.76
CA THR A 378 17.89 -26.36 37.81
C THR A 378 17.75 -27.77 37.20
N PRO A 379 18.12 -28.83 37.93
CA PRO A 379 17.97 -30.21 37.43
C PRO A 379 16.51 -30.59 37.06
N SER A 380 15.52 -30.05 37.78
CA SER A 380 14.10 -30.28 37.47
C SER A 380 13.68 -29.67 36.14
N ILE A 381 14.19 -28.48 35.81
CA ILE A 381 13.94 -27.81 34.53
C ILE A 381 14.59 -28.57 33.39
N LEU A 382 15.85 -28.99 33.55
CA LEU A 382 16.58 -29.75 32.52
C LEU A 382 15.87 -31.06 32.18
N LYS A 383 15.27 -31.75 33.15
CA LYS A 383 14.50 -32.97 32.90
C LYS A 383 13.31 -32.77 31.96
N ASN A 384 12.63 -31.62 32.03
CA ASN A 384 11.41 -31.35 31.26
C ASN A 384 11.69 -30.59 29.94
N PHE A 385 12.76 -29.77 29.90
CA PHE A 385 13.08 -28.85 28.81
C PHE A 385 14.55 -28.95 28.35
N GLU A 386 15.13 -30.15 28.39
CA GLU A 386 16.53 -30.44 28.01
C GLU A 386 16.93 -29.82 26.67
N TYR A 387 16.10 -30.00 25.65
CA TYR A 387 16.39 -29.59 24.27
C TYR A 387 15.99 -28.15 23.94
N VAL A 388 15.31 -27.45 24.86
CA VAL A 388 14.80 -26.09 24.59
C VAL A 388 15.95 -25.08 24.69
N PRO A 389 16.27 -24.31 23.64
CA PRO A 389 17.41 -23.41 23.62
C PRO A 389 17.26 -22.24 24.60
N TYR A 390 18.38 -21.61 24.93
CA TYR A 390 18.43 -20.27 25.47
C TYR A 390 18.48 -19.29 24.28
N LEU A 391 17.60 -18.30 24.23
CA LEU A 391 17.47 -17.42 23.06
C LEU A 391 18.12 -16.05 23.23
N ASN A 392 18.53 -15.67 24.45
CA ASN A 392 19.07 -14.35 24.79
C ASN A 392 18.25 -13.16 24.24
N SER A 393 16.95 -13.33 24.05
CA SER A 393 16.07 -12.35 23.40
C SER A 393 15.24 -11.60 24.43
N SER A 394 15.10 -10.29 24.20
CA SER A 394 14.19 -9.43 24.96
C SER A 394 12.72 -9.86 24.86
N LEU A 395 12.35 -10.66 23.85
CA LEU A 395 11.02 -11.25 23.73
C LEU A 395 10.62 -12.02 25.00
N PHE A 396 11.57 -12.68 25.67
CA PHE A 396 11.33 -13.48 26.86
C PHE A 396 11.85 -12.81 28.15
N GLU A 397 12.22 -11.54 28.08
CA GLU A 397 12.45 -10.74 29.28
C GLU A 397 11.11 -10.24 29.86
N VAL A 398 11.07 -10.04 31.18
CA VAL A 398 9.88 -9.51 31.86
C VAL A 398 9.74 -8.06 31.42
N THR A 399 8.63 -7.72 30.78
CA THR A 399 8.36 -6.36 30.31
C THR A 399 8.04 -5.42 31.47
N GLU A 400 8.20 -4.10 31.28
CA GLU A 400 7.80 -3.11 32.30
C GLU A 400 6.33 -3.29 32.71
N LEU A 401 5.43 -3.49 31.75
CA LEU A 401 4.01 -3.70 32.02
C LEU A 401 3.75 -4.97 32.85
N GLU A 402 4.40 -6.09 32.55
CA GLU A 402 4.30 -7.32 33.34
C GLU A 402 4.91 -7.17 34.74
N SER A 403 5.91 -6.31 34.90
CA SER A 403 6.52 -6.01 36.20
C SER A 403 5.62 -5.10 37.05
N ASP A 404 4.99 -4.10 36.42
CA ASP A 404 4.12 -3.13 37.07
C ASP A 404 2.71 -3.70 37.33
N THR A 405 2.28 -4.72 36.59
CA THR A 405 0.95 -5.33 36.72
C THR A 405 1.02 -6.80 37.12
N ILE A 406 0.64 -7.70 36.21
CA ILE A 406 0.57 -9.14 36.41
C ILE A 406 1.41 -9.88 35.37
N LYS A 407 1.83 -11.09 35.72
CA LYS A 407 2.48 -12.04 34.81
C LYS A 407 1.48 -13.11 34.38
N ILE A 408 1.84 -13.88 33.36
CA ILE A 408 0.94 -14.89 32.80
C ILE A 408 0.53 -15.96 33.83
N ASN A 409 1.35 -16.21 34.85
CA ASN A 409 1.02 -17.20 35.88
C ASN A 409 -0.12 -16.79 36.83
N SER A 410 -0.52 -15.50 36.87
CA SER A 410 -1.70 -15.07 37.61
C SER A 410 -3.01 -15.60 36.99
N LEU A 411 -2.98 -16.08 35.75
CA LEU A 411 -4.18 -16.53 35.04
C LEU A 411 -4.70 -17.88 35.59
N SER A 412 -6.03 -17.97 35.71
CA SER A 412 -6.71 -19.18 36.18
C SER A 412 -6.95 -20.19 35.04
N GLN A 413 -6.96 -21.48 35.35
CA GLN A 413 -7.35 -22.54 34.42
C GLN A 413 -8.51 -23.38 34.94
N ARG A 414 -9.29 -22.85 35.88
CA ARG A 414 -10.41 -23.55 36.52
C ARG A 414 -11.62 -23.70 35.59
N GLU A 415 -11.88 -22.68 34.78
CA GLU A 415 -13.00 -22.64 33.85
C GLU A 415 -12.60 -23.20 32.49
N GLU A 416 -13.58 -23.74 31.76
CA GLU A 416 -13.39 -24.24 30.40
C GLU A 416 -13.97 -23.28 29.36
N LEU A 417 -13.27 -23.16 28.23
CA LEU A 417 -13.71 -22.38 27.08
C LEU A 417 -14.45 -23.31 26.10
N PRO A 418 -15.70 -23.01 25.70
CA PRO A 418 -16.40 -23.78 24.68
C PRO A 418 -15.69 -23.67 23.33
N LEU A 419 -15.66 -24.77 22.57
CA LEU A 419 -15.09 -24.77 21.22
C LEU A 419 -15.97 -23.97 20.26
N LEU A 420 -15.34 -23.26 19.33
CA LEU A 420 -16.06 -22.60 18.26
C LEU A 420 -16.72 -23.64 17.33
N PRO A 421 -17.97 -23.48 16.89
CA PRO A 421 -18.62 -24.46 15.98
C PRO A 421 -17.86 -24.69 14.66
N SER A 422 -17.16 -23.66 14.19
CA SER A 422 -16.28 -23.70 13.02
C SER A 422 -14.84 -24.11 13.34
N SER A 423 -14.55 -24.58 14.56
CA SER A 423 -13.22 -24.99 15.00
C SER A 423 -12.60 -26.04 14.07
N VAL A 424 -11.28 -25.95 13.91
CA VAL A 424 -10.47 -26.97 13.22
C VAL A 424 -10.44 -28.31 13.96
N LEU A 425 -10.80 -28.35 15.25
CA LEU A 425 -10.75 -29.54 16.11
C LEU A 425 -11.93 -30.50 15.88
N LYS A 426 -12.03 -31.03 14.65
CA LYS A 426 -13.08 -31.96 14.22
C LYS A 426 -12.55 -33.38 14.01
N ASN A 427 -13.42 -34.36 14.20
CA ASN A 427 -13.13 -35.76 13.87
C ASN A 427 -13.34 -36.04 12.37
N LYS A 428 -12.96 -37.23 11.89
CA LYS A 428 -13.12 -37.63 10.47
C LYS A 428 -14.56 -37.59 9.94
N LYS A 429 -15.57 -37.52 10.81
CA LYS A 429 -17.00 -37.38 10.45
C LYS A 429 -17.48 -35.93 10.44
N GLY A 430 -16.60 -34.95 10.72
CA GLY A 430 -16.92 -33.52 10.72
C GLY A 430 -17.49 -32.97 12.03
N ASN A 431 -17.66 -33.80 13.07
CA ASN A 431 -18.14 -33.37 14.39
C ASN A 431 -16.98 -32.90 15.27
N LEU A 432 -17.24 -31.98 16.21
CA LEU A 432 -16.23 -31.53 17.18
C LEU A 432 -15.69 -32.71 18.00
N LYS A 433 -14.38 -32.71 18.28
CA LYS A 433 -13.74 -33.77 19.09
C LYS A 433 -14.19 -33.70 20.55
N VAL A 434 -14.41 -32.50 21.09
CA VAL A 434 -14.81 -32.18 22.47
C VAL A 434 -15.67 -30.90 22.43
N ASP A 435 -16.56 -30.68 23.42
CA ASP A 435 -17.42 -29.49 23.47
C ASP A 435 -16.74 -28.27 24.12
N SER A 436 -15.92 -28.47 25.15
CA SER A 436 -15.16 -27.44 25.86
C SER A 436 -13.77 -27.94 26.28
N LEU A 437 -12.81 -27.02 26.44
CA LEU A 437 -11.46 -27.32 26.91
C LEU A 437 -10.94 -26.18 27.80
N PRO A 438 -10.07 -26.45 28.78
CA PRO A 438 -9.32 -25.40 29.45
C PRO A 438 -8.52 -24.55 28.46
N THR A 439 -8.44 -23.24 28.68
CA THR A 439 -7.94 -22.25 27.70
C THR A 439 -6.58 -22.59 27.10
N LEU A 440 -5.61 -22.99 27.93
CA LEU A 440 -4.28 -23.38 27.46
C LEU A 440 -4.31 -24.68 26.65
N GLY A 441 -5.15 -25.64 27.07
CA GLY A 441 -5.37 -26.89 26.35
C GLY A 441 -6.02 -26.67 24.98
N TYR A 442 -7.02 -25.78 24.91
CA TYR A 442 -7.63 -25.38 23.65
C TYR A 442 -6.59 -24.71 22.74
N LEU A 443 -5.83 -23.72 23.26
CA LEU A 443 -4.81 -23.02 22.47
C LEU A 443 -3.77 -23.99 21.89
N PHE A 444 -3.22 -24.91 22.67
CA PHE A 444 -2.22 -25.87 22.15
C PHE A 444 -2.80 -26.85 21.14
N ALA A 445 -4.01 -27.38 21.38
CA ALA A 445 -4.67 -28.26 20.42
C ALA A 445 -4.97 -27.54 19.09
N PHE A 446 -5.46 -26.30 19.18
CA PHE A 446 -5.69 -25.42 18.04
C PHE A 446 -4.40 -25.18 17.24
N LEU A 447 -3.31 -24.78 17.91
CA LEU A 447 -2.02 -24.54 17.23
C LEU A 447 -1.42 -25.83 16.64
N ASP A 448 -1.61 -26.98 17.29
CA ASP A 448 -1.17 -28.29 16.77
C ASP A 448 -1.91 -28.71 15.49
N SER A 449 -3.08 -28.15 15.20
CA SER A 449 -3.84 -28.42 13.96
C SER A 449 -3.32 -27.69 12.73
N TYR A 450 -2.35 -26.77 12.89
CA TYR A 450 -1.73 -26.04 11.78
C TYR A 450 -0.24 -26.39 11.64
N ASN A 451 0.32 -26.16 10.45
CA ASN A 451 1.75 -26.35 10.20
C ASN A 451 2.48 -25.01 10.38
N PHE A 452 3.47 -24.99 11.28
CA PHE A 452 4.29 -23.82 11.61
C PHE A 452 5.75 -23.96 11.14
N ALA A 453 6.08 -24.98 10.33
CA ALA A 453 7.42 -25.10 9.77
C ALA A 453 7.72 -23.88 8.87
N SER A 454 8.91 -23.29 9.00
CA SER A 454 9.28 -22.02 8.33
C SER A 454 9.41 -22.09 6.81
N GLU A 455 9.54 -23.29 6.26
CA GLU A 455 9.51 -23.57 4.83
C GLU A 455 8.71 -24.86 4.70
N GLY A 456 7.73 -24.88 3.80
CA GLY A 456 6.88 -26.05 3.62
C GLY A 456 7.69 -27.27 3.12
N SER A 457 7.11 -28.47 3.21
CA SER A 457 7.77 -29.71 2.80
C SER A 457 7.19 -30.25 1.50
N GLU A 458 8.07 -30.65 0.56
CA GLU A 458 7.73 -31.46 -0.61
C GLU A 458 7.44 -32.91 -0.17
N GLU A 459 6.48 -33.08 0.72
CA GLU A 459 6.15 -34.37 1.33
C GLU A 459 4.65 -34.64 1.28
N VAL A 460 4.31 -35.92 1.36
CA VAL A 460 2.94 -36.41 1.48
C VAL A 460 2.64 -36.56 2.97
N GLN A 461 1.53 -35.98 3.43
CA GLN A 461 1.15 -35.98 4.85
C GLN A 461 -0.27 -36.53 5.04
N GLU A 462 -0.49 -37.29 6.12
CA GLU A 462 -1.81 -37.88 6.43
C GLU A 462 -2.92 -36.83 6.56
N GLU A 463 -2.58 -35.67 7.12
CA GLU A 463 -3.42 -34.48 7.16
C GLU A 463 -2.54 -33.30 6.70
N ALA A 464 -2.79 -32.75 5.50
CA ALA A 464 -2.05 -31.57 5.03
C ALA A 464 -2.54 -30.35 5.81
N LYS A 465 -1.93 -30.13 6.97
CA LYS A 465 -2.23 -28.98 7.81
C LYS A 465 -1.92 -27.70 7.06
N THR A 466 -2.81 -26.72 7.18
CA THR A 466 -2.59 -25.41 6.57
C THR A 466 -1.32 -24.76 7.15
N LEU A 467 -0.44 -24.29 6.26
CA LEU A 467 0.80 -23.61 6.63
C LEU A 467 0.49 -22.21 7.17
N ILE A 468 1.07 -21.88 8.32
CA ILE A 468 1.01 -20.54 8.93
C ILE A 468 2.44 -20.00 8.96
N ASN A 469 2.78 -19.19 7.96
CA ASN A 469 4.10 -18.57 7.85
C ASN A 469 4.18 -17.23 8.62
N ALA A 470 5.38 -16.63 8.63
CA ALA A 470 5.66 -15.38 9.34
C ALA A 470 4.82 -14.20 8.82
N SER A 471 4.59 -14.14 7.51
CA SER A 471 3.84 -13.08 6.85
C SER A 471 2.36 -13.12 7.27
N VAL A 472 1.74 -14.30 7.26
CA VAL A 472 0.36 -14.53 7.72
C VAL A 472 0.17 -14.16 9.19
N LEU A 473 1.13 -14.52 10.06
CA LEU A 473 1.08 -14.12 11.47
C LEU A 473 1.13 -12.60 11.63
N GLY A 474 2.04 -11.93 10.93
CA GLY A 474 2.09 -10.47 10.97
C GLY A 474 0.79 -9.84 10.47
N LEU A 475 0.16 -10.38 9.41
CA LEU A 475 -1.14 -9.91 8.92
C LEU A 475 -2.26 -10.08 9.97
N ILE A 476 -2.27 -11.21 10.68
CA ILE A 476 -3.22 -11.47 11.77
C ILE A 476 -3.08 -10.42 12.87
N PHE A 477 -1.86 -10.16 13.33
CA PHE A 477 -1.62 -9.21 14.39
C PHE A 477 -1.86 -7.76 13.96
N GLU A 478 -1.55 -7.43 12.72
CA GLU A 478 -1.93 -6.13 12.15
C GLU A 478 -3.42 -5.95 12.11
N LYS A 479 -4.21 -6.97 11.77
CA LYS A 479 -5.66 -6.83 11.89
C LYS A 479 -6.06 -6.60 13.34
N ILE A 480 -5.57 -7.41 14.26
CA ILE A 480 -5.87 -7.25 15.70
C ILE A 480 -5.58 -5.82 16.19
N ASN A 481 -4.50 -5.18 15.71
CA ASN A 481 -4.10 -3.81 16.09
C ASN A 481 -4.75 -2.69 15.25
N GLY A 482 -4.74 -2.83 13.93
CA GLY A 482 -5.00 -1.78 12.94
C GLY A 482 -6.45 -1.33 12.85
N HIS A 483 -7.31 -2.04 13.54
CA HIS A 483 -8.72 -1.75 13.68
C HIS A 483 -9.01 -0.52 14.58
N LYS A 484 -8.01 0.08 15.24
CA LYS A 484 -8.15 1.40 15.91
C LYS A 484 -7.47 2.57 15.17
N ASP A 485 -6.32 2.35 14.53
CA ASP A 485 -5.41 3.44 14.13
C ASP A 485 -5.39 3.75 12.61
N GLY A 486 -6.18 3.03 11.80
CA GLY A 486 -6.24 3.27 10.35
C GLY A 486 -5.01 2.77 9.57
N SER A 487 -4.19 1.91 10.18
CA SER A 487 -3.08 1.22 9.50
C SER A 487 -3.61 0.21 8.48
N VAL A 488 -3.11 0.25 7.25
CA VAL A 488 -3.51 -0.64 6.16
C VAL A 488 -2.33 -1.48 5.73
N PHE A 489 -2.51 -2.81 5.71
CA PHE A 489 -1.50 -3.75 5.25
C PHE A 489 -1.17 -3.49 3.77
N THR A 490 0.13 -3.35 3.48
CA THR A 490 0.61 -3.24 2.10
C THR A 490 0.82 -4.63 1.53
N PRO A 491 0.22 -4.98 0.38
CA PRO A 491 0.42 -6.29 -0.26
C PRO A 491 1.91 -6.57 -0.54
N GLY A 492 2.34 -7.82 -0.36
CA GLY A 492 3.73 -8.25 -0.52
C GLY A 492 4.34 -7.97 -1.89
N ILE A 493 3.52 -8.01 -2.95
CA ILE A 493 3.98 -7.65 -4.30
C ILE A 493 4.41 -6.17 -4.37
N ILE A 494 3.67 -5.29 -3.69
CA ILE A 494 3.96 -3.85 -3.64
C ILE A 494 5.19 -3.59 -2.76
N THR A 495 5.29 -4.22 -1.59
CA THR A 495 6.45 -4.05 -0.71
C THR A 495 7.73 -4.56 -1.37
N MET A 496 7.67 -5.74 -2.01
CA MET A 496 8.78 -6.31 -2.77
C MET A 496 9.24 -5.37 -3.89
N TYR A 497 8.31 -4.86 -4.70
CA TYR A 497 8.63 -3.91 -5.77
C TYR A 497 9.28 -2.62 -5.23
N MET A 498 8.68 -2.01 -4.21
CA MET A 498 9.20 -0.77 -3.62
C MET A 498 10.59 -0.97 -3.01
N CYS A 499 10.81 -2.09 -2.31
CA CYS A 499 12.12 -2.43 -1.74
C CYS A 499 13.15 -2.68 -2.84
N HIS A 500 12.81 -3.42 -3.89
CA HIS A 500 13.70 -3.67 -5.01
C HIS A 500 14.19 -2.36 -5.65
N GLU A 501 13.27 -1.46 -6.01
CA GLU A 501 13.60 -0.18 -6.65
C GLU A 501 14.42 0.74 -5.72
N ALA A 502 13.96 0.93 -4.48
CA ALA A 502 14.58 1.86 -3.54
C ALA A 502 15.96 1.39 -3.05
N ILE A 503 16.09 0.09 -2.73
CA ILE A 503 17.32 -0.47 -2.16
C ILE A 503 18.38 -0.65 -3.23
N THR A 504 18.00 -1.15 -4.43
CA THR A 504 18.94 -1.25 -5.56
C THR A 504 19.54 0.12 -5.88
N LYS A 505 18.70 1.16 -5.94
CA LYS A 505 19.16 2.54 -6.15
C LYS A 505 20.07 3.04 -5.02
N THR A 506 19.72 2.74 -3.77
CA THR A 506 20.53 3.11 -2.60
C THR A 506 21.91 2.43 -2.65
N VAL A 507 21.97 1.15 -3.01
CA VAL A 507 23.23 0.41 -3.17
C VAL A 507 24.08 1.03 -4.29
N LEU A 508 23.48 1.32 -5.46
CA LEU A 508 24.19 1.99 -6.55
C LEU A 508 24.77 3.33 -6.13
N GLN A 509 23.98 4.19 -5.49
CA GLN A 509 24.43 5.50 -4.99
C GLN A 509 25.55 5.35 -3.96
N LYS A 510 25.44 4.38 -3.04
CA LYS A 510 26.44 4.13 -2.00
C LYS A 510 27.80 3.73 -2.59
N PHE A 511 27.80 2.80 -3.56
CA PHE A 511 29.02 2.37 -4.24
C PHE A 511 29.61 3.48 -5.12
N ASN A 512 28.77 4.17 -5.89
CA ASN A 512 29.21 5.28 -6.74
C ASN A 512 29.83 6.41 -5.91
N GLY A 513 29.21 6.76 -4.78
CA GLY A 513 29.75 7.78 -3.87
C GLY A 513 31.06 7.37 -3.19
N PHE A 514 31.18 6.10 -2.76
CA PHE A 514 32.38 5.61 -2.08
C PHE A 514 33.58 5.43 -3.01
N TYR A 515 33.37 4.86 -4.20
CA TYR A 515 34.44 4.57 -5.16
C TYR A 515 34.64 5.65 -6.25
N GLY A 516 33.75 6.63 -6.35
CA GLY A 516 33.74 7.61 -7.45
C GLY A 516 33.37 6.99 -8.81
N TRP A 517 32.50 5.97 -8.80
CA TRP A 517 32.04 5.29 -10.01
C TRP A 517 30.75 5.91 -10.56
N ASN A 518 30.43 5.57 -11.81
CA ASN A 518 29.17 5.90 -12.49
C ASN A 518 28.46 4.63 -12.96
N CYS A 519 28.24 3.68 -12.05
CA CYS A 519 27.51 2.46 -12.37
C CYS A 519 26.00 2.73 -12.40
N THR A 520 25.32 2.22 -13.42
CA THR A 520 23.87 2.40 -13.64
C THR A 520 23.07 1.14 -13.33
N SER A 521 23.73 -0.03 -13.28
CA SER A 521 23.10 -1.32 -13.00
C SER A 521 23.88 -2.14 -11.97
N VAL A 522 23.22 -3.14 -11.38
CA VAL A 522 23.85 -4.12 -10.48
C VAL A 522 24.95 -4.92 -11.20
N ILE A 523 24.77 -5.18 -12.50
CA ILE A 523 25.77 -5.88 -13.33
C ILE A 523 27.03 -5.03 -13.48
N ASP A 524 26.89 -3.71 -13.67
CA ASP A 524 28.04 -2.80 -13.74
C ASP A 524 28.84 -2.79 -12.42
N LEU A 525 28.14 -2.83 -11.28
CA LEU A 525 28.78 -2.95 -9.97
C LEU A 525 29.50 -4.29 -9.82
N TYR A 526 28.83 -5.41 -10.13
CA TYR A 526 29.42 -6.75 -10.05
C TYR A 526 30.75 -6.83 -10.80
N ASN A 527 30.80 -6.29 -12.03
CA ASN A 527 31.98 -6.32 -12.88
C ASN A 527 33.14 -5.44 -12.37
N LYS A 528 32.89 -4.49 -11.46
CA LYS A 528 33.91 -3.58 -10.89
C LYS A 528 34.34 -3.94 -9.47
N ILE A 529 33.63 -4.82 -8.78
CA ILE A 529 33.97 -5.18 -7.40
C ILE A 529 35.17 -6.12 -7.38
N ASP A 530 36.32 -5.56 -7.03
CA ASP A 530 37.57 -6.33 -6.84
C ASP A 530 37.74 -6.77 -5.37
N ASP A 531 37.37 -5.91 -4.40
CA ASP A 531 37.53 -6.14 -2.96
C ASP A 531 36.20 -6.53 -2.30
N ILE A 532 36.01 -7.84 -2.10
CA ILE A 532 34.78 -8.43 -1.55
C ILE A 532 34.52 -7.93 -0.13
N SER A 533 35.55 -7.87 0.71
CA SER A 533 35.40 -7.52 2.12
C SER A 533 34.91 -6.09 2.25
N LYS A 534 35.56 -5.15 1.55
CA LYS A 534 35.12 -3.74 1.55
C LYS A 534 33.73 -3.56 0.96
N ALA A 535 33.40 -4.29 -0.10
CA ALA A 535 32.06 -4.25 -0.68
C ALA A 535 30.99 -4.76 0.31
N ASN A 536 31.28 -5.83 1.06
CA ASN A 536 30.37 -6.36 2.08
C ASN A 536 30.21 -5.37 3.24
N ASP A 537 31.31 -4.78 3.72
CA ASP A 537 31.30 -3.73 4.75
C ASP A 537 30.49 -2.51 4.31
N LEU A 538 30.60 -2.14 3.03
CA LEU A 538 29.86 -1.02 2.47
C LEU A 538 28.34 -1.27 2.48
N ILE A 539 27.88 -2.48 2.12
CA ILE A 539 26.46 -2.85 2.26
C ILE A 539 26.03 -2.86 3.73
N ASN A 540 26.86 -3.39 4.64
CA ASN A 540 26.59 -3.39 6.08
C ASN A 540 26.55 -1.99 6.70
N SER A 541 27.01 -0.97 5.97
CA SER A 541 26.96 0.44 6.37
C SER A 541 25.72 1.20 5.91
N ILE A 542 24.87 0.59 5.06
CA ILE A 542 23.62 1.20 4.59
C ILE A 542 22.65 1.29 5.77
N ARG A 543 21.91 2.39 5.88
CA ARG A 543 20.89 2.63 6.91
C ARG A 543 19.54 2.88 6.24
N ILE A 544 18.59 1.98 6.45
CA ILE A 544 17.23 1.99 5.91
C ILE A 544 16.26 2.19 7.08
N CYS A 545 15.36 3.16 6.98
CA CYS A 545 14.37 3.40 8.04
C CYS A 545 12.93 3.47 7.52
N ASP A 546 12.02 2.83 8.26
CA ASP A 546 10.58 3.04 8.15
C ASP A 546 10.07 3.85 9.36
N PRO A 547 9.68 5.12 9.20
CA PRO A 547 9.23 5.98 10.30
C PRO A 547 7.78 5.74 10.74
N ALA A 548 7.06 4.82 10.10
CA ALA A 548 5.73 4.36 10.46
C ALA A 548 5.64 2.84 10.25
N VAL A 549 6.52 2.11 10.94
CA VAL A 549 6.91 0.74 10.57
C VAL A 549 5.77 -0.29 10.62
N GLY A 550 4.70 -0.06 11.38
CA GLY A 550 3.61 -1.01 11.51
C GLY A 550 4.12 -2.39 11.96
N SER A 551 3.71 -3.47 11.28
CA SER A 551 4.28 -4.81 11.53
C SER A 551 5.68 -5.06 10.99
N GLY A 552 6.30 -4.09 10.34
CA GLY A 552 7.64 -4.22 9.76
C GLY A 552 7.69 -5.03 8.47
N HIS A 553 6.62 -5.03 7.67
CA HIS A 553 6.61 -5.70 6.35
C HIS A 553 7.76 -5.20 5.46
N PHE A 554 7.88 -3.88 5.30
CA PHE A 554 8.95 -3.27 4.51
C PHE A 554 10.36 -3.62 5.01
N LEU A 555 10.56 -3.74 6.33
CA LEU A 555 11.88 -4.10 6.87
C LEU A 555 12.25 -5.55 6.57
N VAL A 556 11.29 -6.48 6.55
CA VAL A 556 11.53 -7.87 6.14
C VAL A 556 11.79 -7.96 4.63
N SER A 557 10.99 -7.27 3.82
CA SER A 557 11.25 -7.17 2.37
C SER A 557 12.64 -6.59 2.10
N ALA A 558 13.04 -5.55 2.85
CA ALA A 558 14.36 -4.94 2.75
C ALA A 558 15.50 -5.87 3.17
N LEU A 559 15.30 -6.68 4.21
CA LEU A 559 16.24 -7.72 4.63
C LEU A 559 16.50 -8.72 3.50
N ASN A 560 15.42 -9.23 2.89
CA ASN A 560 15.48 -10.21 1.81
C ASN A 560 16.19 -9.61 0.57
N GLU A 561 15.85 -8.37 0.20
CA GLU A 561 16.47 -7.67 -0.93
C GLU A 561 17.97 -7.42 -0.73
N LEU A 562 18.41 -7.00 0.47
CA LEU A 562 19.83 -6.79 0.74
C LEU A 562 20.64 -8.10 0.66
N ILE A 563 20.08 -9.22 1.10
CA ILE A 563 20.73 -10.53 0.98
C ILE A 563 20.80 -10.95 -0.49
N TYR A 564 19.71 -10.77 -1.24
CA TYR A 564 19.66 -11.03 -2.66
C TYR A 564 20.70 -10.20 -3.42
N LEU A 565 20.83 -8.90 -3.13
CA LEU A 565 21.84 -8.03 -3.74
C LEU A 565 23.27 -8.45 -3.36
N LYS A 566 23.53 -8.90 -2.12
CA LYS A 566 24.84 -9.46 -1.75
C LYS A 566 25.18 -10.70 -2.57
N TYR A 567 24.21 -11.57 -2.80
CA TYR A 567 24.36 -12.74 -3.67
C TYR A 567 24.62 -12.32 -5.13
N GLU A 568 23.83 -11.39 -5.66
CA GLU A 568 23.94 -10.93 -7.04
C GLU A 568 25.28 -10.26 -7.34
N LEU A 569 25.79 -9.46 -6.40
CA LEU A 569 27.10 -8.83 -6.44
C LEU A 569 28.26 -9.82 -6.16
N GLY A 570 27.97 -11.07 -5.81
CA GLY A 570 28.99 -12.08 -5.52
C GLY A 570 29.80 -11.80 -4.25
N ILE A 571 29.23 -11.06 -3.31
CA ILE A 571 29.86 -10.66 -2.04
C ILE A 571 29.24 -11.33 -0.81
N LEU A 572 28.27 -12.23 -1.01
CA LEU A 572 27.77 -13.14 0.02
C LEU A 572 28.84 -14.20 0.32
N VAL A 573 29.41 -14.14 1.52
CA VAL A 573 30.55 -14.97 1.94
C VAL A 573 30.28 -15.68 3.26
N ASP A 574 30.88 -16.86 3.43
CA ASP A 574 30.86 -17.59 4.69
C ASP A 574 31.79 -16.97 5.76
N VAL A 575 31.86 -17.62 6.93
CA VAL A 575 32.68 -17.19 8.08
C VAL A 575 34.18 -17.10 7.74
N ASN A 576 34.66 -17.88 6.75
CA ASN A 576 36.04 -17.88 6.30
C ASN A 576 36.29 -16.93 5.11
N GLY A 577 35.28 -16.15 4.70
CA GLY A 577 35.36 -15.23 3.57
C GLY A 577 35.24 -15.91 2.19
N LYS A 578 34.86 -17.19 2.12
CA LYS A 578 34.68 -17.90 0.85
C LYS A 578 33.27 -17.64 0.31
N ARG A 579 33.19 -17.25 -0.96
CA ARG A 579 31.93 -16.89 -1.65
C ARG A 579 30.97 -18.08 -1.75
N ILE A 580 29.68 -17.77 -1.67
CA ILE A 580 28.61 -18.67 -2.12
C ILE A 580 28.54 -18.57 -3.65
N ARG A 581 28.83 -19.67 -4.35
CA ARG A 581 28.94 -19.66 -5.81
C ARG A 581 27.55 -19.77 -6.45
N LYS A 582 27.30 -18.96 -7.48
CA LYS A 582 26.05 -19.02 -8.29
C LYS A 582 25.82 -20.39 -8.97
N GLN A 583 26.87 -21.21 -9.08
CA GLN A 583 26.79 -22.57 -9.63
C GLN A 583 26.23 -23.59 -8.61
N ASP A 584 26.44 -23.34 -7.32
CA ASP A 584 26.05 -24.26 -6.24
C ASP A 584 24.64 -23.94 -5.72
N TYR A 585 24.29 -22.65 -5.67
CA TYR A 585 23.02 -22.16 -5.14
C TYR A 585 22.44 -21.01 -5.97
N THR A 586 21.11 -20.97 -6.04
CA THR A 586 20.33 -19.89 -6.64
C THR A 586 19.43 -19.24 -5.59
N PHE A 587 19.39 -17.91 -5.59
CA PHE A 587 18.51 -17.13 -4.72
C PHE A 587 17.43 -16.48 -5.57
N ALA A 588 16.20 -16.45 -5.05
CA ALA A 588 15.09 -15.70 -5.63
C ALA A 588 14.21 -15.16 -4.50
N ILE A 589 13.55 -14.03 -4.74
CA ILE A 589 12.51 -13.52 -3.87
C ILE A 589 11.17 -13.80 -4.57
N GLU A 590 10.34 -14.64 -3.97
CA GLU A 590 9.01 -14.97 -4.47
C GLU A 590 7.99 -14.81 -3.34
N ASN A 591 6.89 -14.11 -3.58
CA ASN A 591 5.86 -13.81 -2.57
C ASN A 591 6.42 -13.18 -1.27
N ASP A 592 7.39 -12.26 -1.42
CA ASP A 592 8.10 -11.58 -0.33
C ASP A 592 8.97 -12.51 0.56
N GLU A 593 9.23 -13.75 0.14
CA GLU A 593 10.10 -14.69 0.84
C GLU A 593 11.38 -14.98 0.04
N LEU A 594 12.51 -15.03 0.74
CA LEU A 594 13.80 -15.41 0.16
C LEU A 594 13.87 -16.94 0.02
N ILE A 595 13.86 -17.43 -1.22
CA ILE A 595 13.94 -18.84 -1.56
C ILE A 595 15.36 -19.17 -2.05
N VAL A 596 15.95 -20.20 -1.45
CA VAL A 596 17.25 -20.74 -1.86
C VAL A 596 17.06 -22.12 -2.47
N THR A 597 17.59 -22.32 -3.67
CA THR A 597 17.66 -23.63 -4.33
C THR A 597 19.10 -24.06 -4.59
N ASP A 598 19.35 -25.36 -4.63
CA ASP A 598 20.65 -25.94 -5.01
C ASP A 598 20.86 -25.96 -6.54
N SER A 599 22.00 -26.49 -6.99
CA SER A 599 22.37 -26.65 -8.40
C SER A 599 21.40 -27.53 -9.21
N GLU A 600 20.64 -28.40 -8.55
CA GLU A 600 19.62 -29.26 -9.16
C GLU A 600 18.22 -28.62 -9.10
N ASN A 601 18.14 -27.38 -8.60
CA ASN A 601 16.91 -26.64 -8.36
C ASN A 601 16.01 -27.28 -7.28
N ASN A 602 16.56 -28.07 -6.37
CA ASN A 602 15.86 -28.50 -5.17
C ASN A 602 15.86 -27.38 -4.12
N LEU A 603 14.79 -27.30 -3.34
CA LEU A 603 14.73 -26.37 -2.21
C LEU A 603 15.80 -26.71 -1.17
N PHE A 604 16.55 -25.69 -0.74
CA PHE A 604 17.52 -25.85 0.33
C PHE A 604 16.82 -26.33 1.60
N THR A 605 17.35 -27.38 2.22
CA THR A 605 16.90 -27.89 3.52
C THR A 605 18.09 -27.99 4.43
N TYR A 606 17.98 -27.41 5.62
CA TYR A 606 19.05 -27.49 6.61
C TYR A 606 19.18 -28.91 7.17
N ASN A 607 20.37 -29.50 7.01
CA ASN A 607 20.75 -30.78 7.57
C ASN A 607 21.95 -30.60 8.50
N PRO A 608 21.77 -30.68 9.83
CA PRO A 608 22.84 -30.51 10.80
C PRO A 608 24.01 -31.49 10.62
N CYS A 609 23.79 -32.64 9.98
CA CYS A 609 24.83 -33.64 9.74
C CYS A 609 25.69 -33.33 8.51
N ASN A 610 25.25 -32.44 7.60
CA ASN A 610 25.95 -32.11 6.35
C ASN A 610 26.75 -30.80 6.49
N GLU A 611 28.04 -30.83 6.14
CA GLU A 611 28.95 -29.69 6.31
C GLU A 611 28.63 -28.48 5.43
N GLU A 612 28.37 -28.68 4.14
CA GLU A 612 27.99 -27.59 3.23
C GLU A 612 26.61 -27.02 3.58
N SER A 613 25.68 -27.86 4.04
CA SER A 613 24.37 -27.39 4.55
C SER A 613 24.53 -26.51 5.81
N ARG A 614 25.41 -26.90 6.74
CA ARG A 614 25.76 -26.08 7.91
C ARG A 614 26.38 -24.75 7.51
N ARG A 615 27.35 -24.78 6.61
CA ARG A 615 28.04 -23.59 6.08
C ARG A 615 27.05 -22.60 5.46
N MET A 616 26.13 -23.08 4.64
CA MET A 616 25.11 -22.25 4.00
C MET A 616 24.13 -21.66 5.02
N GLN A 617 23.62 -22.48 5.95
CA GLN A 617 22.69 -22.04 7.00
C GLN A 617 23.33 -20.99 7.91
N GLU A 618 24.57 -21.22 8.36
CA GLU A 618 25.34 -20.28 9.18
C GLU A 618 25.59 -18.96 8.44
N THR A 619 25.91 -19.02 7.14
CA THR A 619 26.10 -17.83 6.31
C THR A 619 24.83 -16.98 6.26
N LEU A 620 23.68 -17.60 5.98
CA LEU A 620 22.38 -16.90 5.95
C LEU A 620 22.04 -16.27 7.29
N PHE A 621 22.21 -16.99 8.39
CA PHE A 621 21.93 -16.47 9.72
C PHE A 621 22.83 -15.29 10.08
N ARG A 622 24.14 -15.42 9.86
CA ARG A 622 25.12 -14.37 10.17
C ARG A 622 24.83 -13.09 9.39
N GLU A 623 24.56 -13.22 8.09
CA GLU A 623 24.29 -12.08 7.22
C GLU A 623 22.94 -11.43 7.54
N LYS A 624 21.88 -12.22 7.82
CA LYS A 624 20.60 -11.70 8.30
C LYS A 624 20.77 -10.93 9.61
N LYS A 625 21.49 -11.50 10.57
CA LYS A 625 21.77 -10.86 11.87
C LYS A 625 22.48 -9.51 11.67
N LEU A 626 23.54 -9.47 10.87
CA LEU A 626 24.29 -8.24 10.61
C LEU A 626 23.44 -7.15 9.96
N ILE A 627 22.58 -7.51 9.00
CA ILE A 627 21.68 -6.56 8.34
C ILE A 627 20.62 -6.04 9.32
N ILE A 628 20.01 -6.92 10.12
CA ILE A 628 19.02 -6.53 11.13
C ILE A 628 19.64 -5.58 12.17
N GLU A 629 20.86 -5.88 12.65
CA GLU A 629 21.54 -5.11 13.69
C GLU A 629 22.08 -3.76 13.21
N ASN A 630 22.50 -3.66 11.94
CA ASN A 630 23.20 -2.48 11.45
C ASN A 630 22.39 -1.67 10.44
N CYS A 631 21.56 -2.31 9.61
CA CYS A 631 20.97 -1.65 8.45
C CYS A 631 19.51 -1.26 8.60
N LEU A 632 18.71 -2.01 9.37
CA LEU A 632 17.26 -1.85 9.43
C LEU A 632 16.82 -1.10 10.69
N PHE A 633 16.05 -0.02 10.52
CA PHE A 633 15.55 0.84 11.59
C PHE A 633 14.05 1.08 11.42
N GLY A 634 13.31 1.22 12.52
CA GLY A 634 11.87 1.40 12.47
C GLY A 634 11.35 2.23 13.64
N VAL A 635 10.34 3.05 13.38
CA VAL A 635 9.63 3.83 14.41
C VAL A 635 8.13 3.65 14.22
N ASP A 636 7.41 3.43 15.32
CA ASP A 636 5.95 3.45 15.32
C ASP A 636 5.43 4.10 16.60
N ILE A 637 4.30 4.81 16.50
CA ILE A 637 3.66 5.43 17.66
C ILE A 637 2.99 4.37 18.56
N ASN A 638 2.56 3.25 17.99
CA ASN A 638 1.88 2.18 18.69
C ASN A 638 2.90 1.13 19.21
N PRO A 639 3.00 0.92 20.53
CA PRO A 639 3.95 -0.05 21.10
C PRO A 639 3.67 -1.49 20.67
N ASN A 640 2.41 -1.83 20.33
CA ASN A 640 2.08 -3.17 19.85
C ASN A 640 2.62 -3.41 18.43
N SER A 641 2.57 -2.40 17.55
CA SER A 641 3.18 -2.47 16.21
C SER A 641 4.68 -2.72 16.30
N VAL A 642 5.38 -1.99 17.18
CA VAL A 642 6.81 -2.20 17.47
C VAL A 642 7.11 -3.64 17.89
N LYS A 643 6.31 -4.21 18.83
CA LYS A 643 6.49 -5.61 19.28
C LYS A 643 6.29 -6.61 18.14
N ILE A 644 5.30 -6.38 17.27
CA ILE A 644 5.04 -7.25 16.11
C ILE A 644 6.17 -7.15 15.09
N CYS A 645 6.68 -5.96 14.81
CA CYS A 645 7.83 -5.75 13.94
C CYS A 645 9.05 -6.53 14.43
N ARG A 646 9.39 -6.41 15.73
CA ARG A 646 10.47 -7.18 16.34
C ARG A 646 10.25 -8.68 16.24
N LEU A 647 9.03 -9.15 16.52
CA LEU A 647 8.65 -10.55 16.35
C LEU A 647 8.85 -11.04 14.92
N ARG A 648 8.43 -10.26 13.92
CA ARG A 648 8.55 -10.64 12.51
C ARG A 648 10.01 -10.76 12.09
N LEU A 649 10.88 -9.84 12.50
CA LEU A 649 12.32 -9.91 12.27
C LEU A 649 12.97 -11.11 12.98
N TRP A 650 12.58 -11.41 14.22
CA TRP A 650 13.05 -12.61 14.92
C TRP A 650 12.60 -13.89 14.24
N ILE A 651 11.37 -13.98 13.76
CA ILE A 651 10.88 -15.15 13.03
C ILE A 651 11.70 -15.34 11.74
N GLU A 652 11.96 -14.27 11.00
CA GLU A 652 12.72 -14.33 9.75
C GLU A 652 14.17 -14.76 9.97
N LEU A 653 14.78 -14.35 11.08
CA LEU A 653 16.12 -14.81 11.48
C LEU A 653 16.08 -16.27 11.98
N LEU A 654 15.05 -16.64 12.74
CA LEU A 654 14.84 -17.97 13.29
C LEU A 654 14.75 -19.03 12.16
N LYS A 655 14.20 -18.67 10.98
CA LYS A 655 14.21 -19.55 9.77
C LYS A 655 15.59 -20.13 9.45
N ASN A 656 16.65 -19.38 9.74
CA ASN A 656 18.03 -19.78 9.46
C ASN A 656 18.83 -20.14 10.73
N ALA A 657 18.18 -20.32 11.88
CA ALA A 657 18.88 -20.74 13.09
C ALA A 657 19.63 -22.07 12.86
N TYR A 658 20.83 -22.17 13.44
CA TYR A 658 21.73 -23.31 13.23
C TYR A 658 22.32 -23.80 14.55
N TYR A 659 22.80 -25.05 14.53
CA TYR A 659 23.47 -25.66 15.67
C TYR A 659 24.94 -25.26 15.68
N THR A 660 25.42 -24.77 16.82
CA THR A 660 26.76 -24.17 16.90
C THR A 660 27.86 -25.22 17.06
N GLN A 661 29.01 -25.00 16.45
CA GLN A 661 30.17 -25.87 16.63
C GLN A 661 30.71 -25.82 18.07
N SER A 662 30.65 -24.65 18.73
CA SER A 662 31.08 -24.45 20.11
C SER A 662 30.31 -25.31 21.11
N SER A 663 29.05 -25.64 20.81
CA SER A 663 28.21 -26.54 21.61
C SER A 663 28.31 -28.00 21.19
N ASN A 664 29.26 -28.38 20.33
CA ASN A 664 29.31 -29.69 19.69
C ASN A 664 27.97 -30.02 18.98
N TYR A 665 27.36 -29.01 18.35
CA TYR A 665 26.09 -29.09 17.64
C TYR A 665 24.88 -29.51 18.49
N GLN A 666 24.90 -29.21 19.78
CA GLN A 666 23.79 -29.51 20.70
C GLN A 666 22.83 -28.33 20.90
N TYR A 667 23.31 -27.09 20.76
CA TYR A 667 22.54 -25.89 21.03
C TYR A 667 22.41 -25.01 19.78
N LEU A 668 21.22 -24.40 19.63
CA LEU A 668 20.96 -23.40 18.61
C LEU A 668 21.66 -22.08 18.95
N GLU A 669 22.10 -21.36 17.93
CA GLU A 669 22.64 -20.01 18.06
C GLU A 669 21.62 -19.04 18.67
N THR A 670 22.09 -18.12 19.50
CA THR A 670 21.24 -17.13 20.20
C THR A 670 20.77 -16.02 19.27
N LEU A 671 19.62 -15.42 19.59
CA LEU A 671 19.06 -14.31 18.81
C LEU A 671 19.64 -12.96 19.24
N PRO A 672 19.75 -11.98 18.33
CA PRO A 672 20.24 -10.64 18.63
C PRO A 672 19.20 -9.78 19.35
N ASN A 673 19.68 -8.68 19.94
CA ASN A 673 18.85 -7.65 20.58
C ASN A 673 18.36 -6.62 19.54
N ILE A 674 17.15 -6.83 19.01
CA ILE A 674 16.56 -5.98 17.96
C ILE A 674 15.94 -4.68 18.51
N ASP A 675 15.70 -4.60 19.83
CA ASP A 675 14.96 -3.50 20.49
C ASP A 675 15.56 -2.10 20.31
N ILE A 676 16.84 -2.03 19.95
CA ILE A 676 17.55 -0.77 19.80
C ILE A 676 17.37 -0.14 18.42
N ASN A 677 16.95 -0.92 17.42
CA ASN A 677 16.71 -0.43 16.06
C ASN A 677 15.22 -0.17 15.79
N ILE A 678 14.32 -0.85 16.50
CA ILE A 678 12.87 -0.66 16.36
C ILE A 678 12.33 0.02 17.62
N LYS A 679 11.85 1.27 17.49
CA LYS A 679 11.51 2.14 18.62
C LYS A 679 10.05 2.58 18.62
N CYS A 680 9.52 2.81 19.82
CA CYS A 680 8.19 3.40 20.00
C CYS A 680 8.32 4.93 20.14
N GLY A 681 7.54 5.69 19.39
CA GLY A 681 7.48 7.14 19.46
C GLY A 681 6.77 7.77 18.26
N ASN A 682 6.37 9.03 18.42
CA ASN A 682 5.80 9.83 17.33
C ASN A 682 6.94 10.40 16.47
N SER A 683 7.14 9.83 15.29
CA SER A 683 8.19 10.20 14.35
C SER A 683 8.10 11.64 13.82
N LEU A 684 6.92 12.27 13.88
CA LEU A 684 6.66 13.64 13.44
C LEU A 684 6.85 14.69 14.54
N VAL A 685 7.03 14.29 15.80
CA VAL A 685 7.13 15.23 16.93
C VAL A 685 8.46 15.04 17.63
N TYR A 686 9.23 16.12 17.74
CA TYR A 686 10.51 16.16 18.43
C TYR A 686 10.61 17.44 19.26
N ARG A 687 11.35 17.40 20.37
CA ARG A 687 11.58 18.56 21.24
C ARG A 687 12.74 19.43 20.73
N PHE A 688 13.70 18.81 20.06
CA PHE A 688 14.95 19.45 19.65
C PHE A 688 15.17 19.29 18.15
N ASN A 689 15.59 20.36 17.48
CA ASN A 689 15.81 20.33 16.03
C ASN A 689 16.99 19.42 15.67
N LEU A 690 16.96 18.85 14.46
CA LEU A 690 18.04 17.99 13.96
C LEU A 690 19.39 18.74 13.90
N GLU A 691 19.37 20.06 13.67
CA GLU A 691 20.56 20.92 13.54
C GLU A 691 21.20 21.32 14.90
N ASP A 692 20.51 21.16 16.03
CA ASP A 692 20.96 21.67 17.34
C ASP A 692 22.21 20.92 17.85
N SER A 693 23.44 21.42 17.66
CA SER A 693 24.66 20.62 17.91
C SER A 693 24.77 19.97 19.31
N ILE A 694 24.81 18.63 19.36
CA ILE A 694 25.06 17.83 20.58
C ILE A 694 26.50 18.05 21.09
N LYS A 695 27.41 18.52 20.24
CA LYS A 695 28.85 18.68 20.52
C LYS A 695 29.13 19.54 21.76
N SER A 696 28.41 20.64 21.93
CA SER A 696 28.59 21.52 23.10
C SER A 696 28.11 20.86 24.40
N VAL A 697 27.06 20.06 24.31
CA VAL A 697 26.43 19.31 25.40
C VAL A 697 27.28 18.13 25.87
N LEU A 698 27.90 17.41 24.94
CA LEU A 698 28.79 16.27 25.24
C LEU A 698 30.10 16.71 25.91
N ARG A 699 30.62 17.89 25.54
CA ARG A 699 31.81 18.47 26.18
C ARG A 699 31.59 18.84 27.64
N GLU A 700 30.40 19.35 27.99
CA GLU A 700 30.03 19.76 29.35
C GLU A 700 29.75 18.54 30.26
N THR A 701 29.26 17.44 29.68
CA THR A 701 28.92 16.20 30.41
C THR A 701 30.09 15.21 30.54
N GLY A 702 31.19 15.40 29.80
CA GLY A 702 32.38 14.53 29.81
C GLY A 702 32.20 13.20 29.06
N ILE A 703 31.08 13.02 28.35
CA ILE A 703 30.73 11.78 27.64
C ILE A 703 30.99 12.00 26.15
N THR A 704 31.75 11.11 25.51
CA THR A 704 32.01 11.18 24.06
C THR A 704 30.97 10.39 23.25
N ILE A 705 30.70 10.79 22.02
CA ILE A 705 29.80 10.03 21.12
C ILE A 705 30.33 8.66 20.80
N LYS A 706 31.65 8.54 20.70
CA LYS A 706 32.30 7.24 20.54
C LYS A 706 31.98 6.31 21.71
N GLN A 707 31.97 6.81 22.95
CA GLN A 707 31.52 6.02 24.10
C GLN A 707 30.04 5.65 24.00
N TYR A 708 29.17 6.57 23.57
CA TYR A 708 27.75 6.27 23.41
C TYR A 708 27.48 5.21 22.32
N LYS A 709 28.03 5.40 21.11
CA LYS A 709 27.98 4.44 20.01
C LYS A 709 28.55 3.08 20.41
N ASN A 710 29.68 3.06 21.12
CA ASN A 710 30.28 1.82 21.61
C ASN A 710 29.40 1.15 22.67
N GLY A 711 28.75 1.91 23.55
CA GLY A 711 27.80 1.37 24.54
C GLY A 711 26.60 0.70 23.86
N VAL A 712 26.04 1.36 22.84
CA VAL A 712 24.95 0.81 22.00
C VAL A 712 25.40 -0.44 21.25
N ALA A 713 26.60 -0.42 20.64
CA ALA A 713 27.15 -1.57 19.92
C ALA A 713 27.44 -2.76 20.87
N LYS A 714 27.93 -2.50 22.09
CA LYS A 714 28.10 -3.53 23.11
C LYS A 714 26.76 -4.12 23.55
N TYR A 715 25.75 -3.29 23.74
CA TYR A 715 24.40 -3.75 24.11
C TYR A 715 23.81 -4.68 23.04
N LYS A 716 23.98 -4.36 21.76
CA LYS A 716 23.56 -5.22 20.64
C LYS A 716 24.16 -6.63 20.73
N ASN A 717 25.44 -6.71 21.12
CA ASN A 717 26.21 -7.95 21.18
C ASN A 717 26.22 -8.64 22.55
N ALA A 718 25.61 -8.03 23.58
CA ALA A 718 25.67 -8.53 24.95
C ALA A 718 25.01 -9.92 25.07
N GLN A 719 25.78 -10.87 25.62
CA GLN A 719 25.35 -12.27 25.78
C GLN A 719 24.74 -12.58 27.14
N ASP A 720 24.92 -11.68 28.12
CA ASP A 720 24.40 -11.83 29.47
C ASP A 720 23.46 -10.69 29.87
N LYS A 721 22.48 -11.01 30.72
CA LYS A 721 21.42 -10.09 31.14
C LYS A 721 21.91 -9.00 32.09
N GLU A 722 22.88 -9.27 32.95
CA GLU A 722 23.43 -8.27 33.87
C GLU A 722 24.18 -7.18 33.09
N GLU A 723 25.03 -7.59 32.14
CA GLU A 723 25.73 -6.68 31.24
C GLU A 723 24.73 -5.80 30.44
N LYS A 724 23.64 -6.38 29.93
CA LYS A 724 22.59 -5.62 29.24
C LYS A 724 21.97 -4.55 30.13
N LYS A 725 21.63 -4.91 31.36
CA LYS A 725 20.98 -3.98 32.31
C LYS A 725 21.91 -2.83 32.69
N GLU A 726 23.19 -3.11 32.90
CA GLU A 726 24.20 -2.07 33.15
C GLU A 726 24.34 -1.11 31.96
N LEU A 727 24.42 -1.64 30.74
CA LEU A 727 24.50 -0.84 29.52
C LEU A 727 23.23 -0.03 29.26
N GLU A 728 22.05 -0.58 29.56
CA GLU A 728 20.78 0.12 29.44
C GLU A 728 20.66 1.29 30.42
N ILE A 729 21.06 1.09 31.68
CA ILE A 729 21.12 2.16 32.68
C ILE A 729 22.08 3.27 32.20
N LEU A 730 23.27 2.89 31.73
CA LEU A 730 24.25 3.83 31.18
C LEU A 730 23.67 4.64 30.00
N ILE A 731 23.03 3.97 29.05
CA ILE A 731 22.39 4.60 27.88
C ILE A 731 21.29 5.56 28.31
N SER A 732 20.45 5.16 29.28
CA SER A 732 19.36 5.99 29.80
C SER A 732 19.87 7.23 30.53
N GLU A 733 20.92 7.09 31.34
CA GLU A 733 21.60 8.21 31.99
C GLU A 733 22.20 9.20 30.98
N ILE A 734 22.87 8.69 29.94
CA ILE A 734 23.40 9.51 28.84
C ILE A 734 22.25 10.29 28.20
N LYS A 735 21.17 9.62 27.79
CA LYS A 735 20.00 10.26 27.17
C LYS A 735 19.38 11.33 28.06
N SER A 736 19.24 11.07 29.37
CA SER A 736 18.69 12.02 30.33
C SER A 736 19.54 13.29 30.44
N LYS A 737 20.87 13.14 30.54
CA LYS A 737 21.81 14.27 30.55
C LYS A 737 21.75 15.06 29.25
N LEU A 738 21.75 14.38 28.10
CA LEU A 738 21.64 15.03 26.78
C LEU A 738 20.33 15.83 26.66
N LYS A 739 19.19 15.27 27.05
CA LYS A 739 17.89 15.98 27.03
C LYS A 739 17.90 17.24 27.89
N THR A 740 18.49 17.16 29.09
CA THR A 740 18.53 18.29 30.04
C THR A 740 19.32 19.46 29.47
N GLU A 741 20.47 19.18 28.88
CA GLU A 741 21.38 20.21 28.36
C GLU A 741 20.90 20.81 27.03
N ILE A 742 20.37 20.01 26.09
CA ILE A 742 19.80 20.55 24.85
C ILE A 742 18.64 21.50 25.19
N GLY A 743 17.81 21.16 26.18
CA GLY A 743 16.77 22.05 26.69
C GLY A 743 17.29 23.37 27.25
N GLN A 744 18.48 23.42 27.87
CA GLN A 744 19.05 24.69 28.35
C GLN A 744 19.44 25.63 27.21
N LYS A 745 19.85 25.09 26.06
CA LYS A 745 20.33 25.85 24.90
C LYS A 745 19.24 26.17 23.87
N GLU A 746 17.99 25.77 24.11
CA GLU A 746 16.86 26.03 23.22
C GLU A 746 16.66 27.55 22.96
N PRO A 747 16.52 28.01 21.69
CA PRO A 747 16.43 29.44 21.35
C PRO A 747 15.30 30.19 22.08
N LYS A 748 14.14 29.55 22.26
CA LYS A 748 13.01 30.11 23.00
C LYS A 748 13.33 30.30 24.49
N ARG A 749 14.16 29.43 25.08
CA ARG A 749 14.58 29.51 26.48
C ARG A 749 15.66 30.58 26.67
N VAL A 750 16.57 30.71 25.72
CA VAL A 750 17.53 31.82 25.65
C VAL A 750 16.81 33.16 25.52
N LYS A 751 15.77 33.23 24.69
CA LYS A 751 14.92 34.44 24.55
C LYS A 751 14.17 34.78 25.84
N LEU A 752 13.62 33.78 26.53
CA LEU A 752 13.00 33.96 27.85
C LEU A 752 14.00 34.51 28.87
N ASN A 753 15.20 33.92 28.95
CA ASN A 753 16.26 34.38 29.85
C ASN A 753 16.71 35.81 29.51
N ARG A 754 16.80 36.15 28.22
CA ARG A 754 17.11 37.52 27.77
C ARG A 754 16.00 38.50 28.19
N TYR A 755 14.73 38.17 27.99
CA TYR A 755 13.62 39.03 28.43
C TYR A 755 13.59 39.20 29.95
N ARG A 756 13.89 38.15 30.72
CA ARG A 756 14.01 38.23 32.19
C ARG A 756 15.17 39.11 32.63
N ALA A 757 16.34 38.97 31.98
CA ALA A 757 17.49 39.83 32.25
C ALA A 757 17.18 41.30 31.94
N GLU A 758 16.61 41.57 30.76
CA GLU A 758 16.20 42.93 30.35
C GLU A 758 15.13 43.51 31.29
N LEU A 759 14.17 42.70 31.74
CA LEU A 759 13.16 43.12 32.71
C LEU A 759 13.80 43.45 34.07
N ASN A 760 14.72 42.63 34.56
CA ASN A 760 15.45 42.90 35.81
C ASN A 760 16.27 44.20 35.71
N ASP A 761 16.97 44.41 34.61
CA ASP A 761 17.71 45.66 34.36
C ASP A 761 16.77 46.88 34.38
N LEU A 762 15.58 46.74 33.75
CA LEU A 762 14.55 47.76 33.72
C LEU A 762 13.76 47.91 35.03
N LEU A 763 13.88 47.01 36.00
CA LEU A 763 13.28 47.12 37.34
C LEU A 763 14.29 47.55 38.41
N THR A 764 15.58 47.48 38.09
CA THR A 764 16.65 47.89 39.01
C THR A 764 16.55 49.39 39.32
N PRO A 765 16.57 49.80 40.60
CA PRO A 765 16.51 51.21 40.98
C PRO A 765 17.78 51.94 40.50
N GLN A 766 17.60 53.06 39.80
CA GLN A 766 18.70 53.91 39.32
C GLN A 766 18.82 55.19 40.16
N LEU A 767 20.03 55.76 40.21
CA LEU A 767 20.38 56.94 41.02
C LEU A 767 19.77 58.28 40.54
N PHE A 768 19.17 58.35 39.35
CA PHE A 768 18.67 59.59 38.74
C PHE A 768 17.17 59.52 38.38
N GLU A 769 16.45 60.65 38.50
CA GLU A 769 15.03 60.75 38.15
C GLU A 769 14.82 60.83 36.63
N PHE A 770 13.95 59.96 36.10
CA PHE A 770 13.57 59.93 34.69
C PHE A 770 12.57 61.02 34.34
N THR A 771 12.63 61.52 33.11
CA THR A 771 11.61 62.42 32.56
C THR A 771 10.28 61.69 32.33
N LYS A 772 9.16 62.42 32.29
CA LYS A 772 7.81 61.84 32.04
C LYS A 772 7.71 61.04 30.73
N LYS A 773 8.51 61.40 29.72
CA LYS A 773 8.56 60.69 28.43
C LYS A 773 9.28 59.34 28.58
N GLU A 774 10.44 59.33 29.23
CA GLU A 774 11.23 58.12 29.49
C GLU A 774 10.50 57.14 30.40
N GLN A 775 9.79 57.64 31.42
CA GLN A 775 8.93 56.80 32.28
C GLN A 775 7.84 56.08 31.47
N LYS A 776 7.21 56.78 30.52
CA LYS A 776 6.15 56.21 29.66
C LYS A 776 6.69 55.18 28.67
N GLU A 777 7.88 55.40 28.10
CA GLU A 777 8.54 54.44 27.21
C GLU A 777 9.03 53.19 27.96
N ARG A 778 9.63 53.38 29.15
CA ARG A 778 10.02 52.29 30.05
C ARG A 778 8.83 51.45 30.46
N GLN A 779 7.71 52.07 30.84
CA GLN A 779 6.48 51.36 31.20
C GLN A 779 5.93 50.52 30.04
N LYS A 780 5.90 51.06 28.82
CA LYS A 780 5.50 50.31 27.61
C LYS A 780 6.41 49.12 27.34
N ARG A 781 7.73 49.28 27.56
CA ARG A 781 8.71 48.19 27.35
C ARG A 781 8.56 47.09 28.41
N ILE A 782 8.32 47.46 29.67
CA ILE A 782 8.01 46.53 30.76
C ILE A 782 6.74 45.74 30.45
N GLU A 783 5.66 46.39 29.99
CA GLU A 783 4.42 45.71 29.58
C GLU A 783 4.61 44.78 28.37
N PHE A 784 5.48 45.14 27.43
CA PHE A 784 5.85 44.28 26.31
C PHE A 784 6.63 43.05 26.80
N LEU A 785 7.64 43.24 27.65
CA LEU A 785 8.46 42.16 28.20
C LEU A 785 7.65 41.23 29.11
N HIS A 786 6.78 41.75 29.98
CA HIS A 786 5.89 40.92 30.79
C HIS A 786 4.96 40.05 29.94
N ARG A 787 4.37 40.59 28.87
CA ARG A 787 3.56 39.79 27.93
C ARG A 787 4.41 38.74 27.23
N GLY A 788 5.59 39.10 26.75
CA GLY A 788 6.51 38.17 26.08
C GLY A 788 7.00 37.05 27.00
N ILE A 789 7.35 37.38 28.24
CA ILE A 789 7.74 36.42 29.29
C ILE A 789 6.58 35.50 29.60
N LYS A 790 5.37 36.04 29.84
CA LYS A 790 4.19 35.23 30.14
C LYS A 790 3.86 34.24 29.02
N VAL A 791 3.89 34.67 27.74
CA VAL A 791 3.67 33.76 26.60
C VAL A 791 4.72 32.65 26.55
N LEU A 792 5.99 32.97 26.78
CA LEU A 792 7.07 31.98 26.78
C LEU A 792 7.00 31.07 28.02
N GLU A 793 6.62 31.59 29.18
CA GLU A 793 6.41 30.82 30.41
C GLU A 793 5.22 29.89 30.28
N ASP A 794 4.10 30.36 29.74
CA ASP A 794 2.93 29.54 29.43
C ASP A 794 3.31 28.43 28.44
N TYR A 795 4.10 28.75 27.39
CA TYR A 795 4.68 27.77 26.47
C TYR A 795 5.55 26.72 27.19
N PHE A 796 6.51 27.12 28.02
CA PHE A 796 7.36 26.18 28.74
C PHE A 796 6.62 25.41 29.83
N GLN A 797 5.60 26.00 30.46
CA GLN A 797 4.78 25.35 31.47
C GLN A 797 3.87 24.29 30.82
N GLU A 798 3.32 24.57 29.64
CA GLU A 798 2.56 23.59 28.84
C GLU A 798 3.46 22.42 28.42
N ILE A 799 4.71 22.69 28.03
CA ILE A 799 5.74 21.69 27.71
C ILE A 799 6.14 20.85 28.92
N CYS A 800 6.44 21.49 30.06
CA CYS A 800 6.83 20.82 31.30
C CYS A 800 5.67 20.05 31.94
N SER A 801 4.42 20.44 31.68
CA SER A 801 3.21 19.72 32.11
C SER A 801 2.97 18.40 31.37
N ASN A 802 3.93 17.97 30.54
CA ASN A 802 4.00 16.67 29.87
C ASN A 802 2.96 16.42 28.77
N LYS A 803 2.01 17.32 28.49
CA LYS A 803 0.94 17.06 27.51
C LYS A 803 1.37 17.15 26.04
N ILE A 804 2.21 18.12 25.66
CA ILE A 804 2.57 18.39 24.24
C ILE A 804 3.55 17.36 23.67
N TYR A 805 4.50 16.89 24.48
CA TYR A 805 5.59 16.00 24.02
C TYR A 805 5.54 14.62 24.67
N LEU A 806 4.37 14.18 25.12
CA LEU A 806 4.16 12.80 25.52
C LEU A 806 4.34 11.93 24.26
N GLY A 807 5.42 11.15 24.21
CA GLY A 807 5.73 10.29 23.05
C GLY A 807 6.53 10.94 21.90
N ALA A 808 7.11 12.14 22.09
CA ALA A 808 8.02 12.74 21.11
C ALA A 808 9.26 11.85 20.84
N PHE A 809 9.69 11.76 19.58
CA PHE A 809 10.79 10.91 19.14
C PHE A 809 12.04 11.72 18.79
N GLU A 810 13.08 11.59 19.60
CA GLU A 810 14.36 12.30 19.42
C GLU A 810 15.30 11.48 18.52
N TRP A 811 15.14 11.59 17.20
CA TRP A 811 15.89 10.83 16.18
C TRP A 811 17.38 10.64 16.48
N ARG A 812 18.07 11.73 16.82
CA ARG A 812 19.51 11.76 17.13
C ARG A 812 19.90 11.00 18.39
N LEU A 813 19.02 10.97 19.38
CA LEU A 813 19.28 10.30 20.67
C LEU A 813 18.89 8.84 20.58
N GLU A 814 17.82 8.54 19.87
CA GLU A 814 17.29 7.18 19.73
C GLU A 814 18.10 6.34 18.74
N PHE A 815 18.68 6.95 17.70
CA PHE A 815 19.54 6.30 16.70
C PHE A 815 20.91 6.99 16.58
N PRO A 816 21.89 6.65 17.44
CA PRO A 816 23.24 7.21 17.33
C PRO A 816 24.01 6.77 16.08
N GLU A 817 23.56 5.74 15.36
CA GLU A 817 24.14 5.23 14.12
C GLU A 817 24.05 6.24 12.97
N VAL A 818 23.10 7.18 13.06
CA VAL A 818 22.94 8.28 12.11
C VAL A 818 23.60 9.58 12.58
N LEU A 819 24.60 9.47 13.46
CA LEU A 819 25.51 10.55 13.82
C LEU A 819 26.90 10.31 13.22
N ASP A 820 27.66 11.35 12.92
CA ASP A 820 29.10 11.25 12.67
C ASP A 820 29.90 11.14 13.99
N ASP A 821 31.24 11.14 13.92
CA ASP A 821 32.10 11.07 15.11
C ASP A 821 32.11 12.37 15.93
N GLU A 822 31.61 13.46 15.36
CA GLU A 822 31.55 14.79 15.95
C GLU A 822 30.18 15.11 16.55
N GLY A 823 29.17 14.31 16.21
CA GLY A 823 27.80 14.39 16.72
C GLY A 823 26.82 15.13 15.85
N ASN A 824 27.19 15.40 14.61
CA ASN A 824 26.27 15.96 13.65
C ASN A 824 25.39 14.85 13.09
N PHE A 825 24.13 15.18 12.83
CA PHE A 825 23.18 14.26 12.25
C PHE A 825 23.49 14.06 10.76
N ILE A 826 23.86 12.84 10.39
CA ILE A 826 24.11 12.48 8.98
C ILE A 826 22.82 12.05 8.27
N GLY A 827 21.89 11.41 8.98
CA GLY A 827 20.65 10.86 8.42
C GLY A 827 20.76 9.42 7.91
N PHE A 828 19.69 8.97 7.24
CA PHE A 828 19.56 7.62 6.66
C PHE A 828 19.92 7.60 5.16
N ASP A 829 20.33 6.45 4.63
CA ASP A 829 20.58 6.29 3.19
C ASP A 829 19.26 6.06 2.41
N CYS A 830 18.29 5.40 3.04
CA CYS A 830 16.96 5.15 2.46
C CYS A 830 15.84 5.27 3.50
N ILE A 831 14.73 5.89 3.10
CA ILE A 831 13.47 5.91 3.84
C ILE A 831 12.41 5.20 3.01
N ILE A 832 11.72 4.22 3.59
CA ILE A 832 10.71 3.43 2.89
C ILE A 832 9.56 3.09 3.84
N GLY A 833 8.32 3.03 3.34
CA GLY A 833 7.17 2.69 4.18
C GLY A 833 5.81 3.03 3.59
N ASN A 834 4.78 2.80 4.41
CA ASN A 834 3.38 3.19 4.15
C ASN A 834 2.88 4.10 5.29
N PRO A 835 3.04 5.43 5.17
CA PRO A 835 2.56 6.36 6.19
C PRO A 835 1.03 6.31 6.39
N PRO A 836 0.49 6.73 7.56
CA PRO A 836 -0.95 6.65 7.84
C PRO A 836 -1.82 7.60 7.00
N TYR A 837 -3.03 7.16 6.63
CA TYR A 837 -3.97 7.92 5.79
C TYR A 837 -5.06 8.58 6.64
N ILE A 838 -4.68 9.58 7.43
CA ILE A 838 -5.55 10.26 8.39
C ILE A 838 -5.60 11.76 8.06
N GLN A 839 -6.82 12.31 7.99
CA GLN A 839 -7.01 13.74 7.81
C GLN A 839 -6.70 14.49 9.11
N LEU A 840 -5.85 15.51 9.06
CA LEU A 840 -5.42 16.26 10.25
C LEU A 840 -6.59 16.88 11.02
N GLN A 841 -7.64 17.36 10.34
CA GLN A 841 -8.86 17.87 10.99
C GLN A 841 -9.59 16.86 11.90
N SER A 842 -9.35 15.55 11.71
CA SER A 842 -10.03 14.50 12.48
C SER A 842 -9.36 14.18 13.81
N ILE A 843 -8.13 14.65 14.04
CA ILE A 843 -7.32 14.37 15.24
C ILE A 843 -7.16 15.60 16.15
N GLU A 844 -8.04 16.62 16.01
CA GLU A 844 -8.18 17.84 16.82
C GLU A 844 -6.91 18.31 17.55
N HIS A 845 -6.68 17.83 18.79
CA HIS A 845 -5.55 18.23 19.65
C HIS A 845 -4.17 17.92 19.06
N ASP A 846 -4.02 16.76 18.41
CA ASP A 846 -2.74 16.36 17.80
C ASP A 846 -2.39 17.22 16.59
N ALA A 847 -3.41 17.69 15.85
CA ALA A 847 -3.21 18.58 14.71
C ALA A 847 -2.69 19.96 15.13
N ASP A 848 -3.04 20.43 16.34
CA ASP A 848 -2.51 21.68 16.91
C ASP A 848 -1.04 21.50 17.34
N ILE A 849 -0.66 20.33 17.83
CA ILE A 849 0.74 20.00 18.16
C ILE A 849 1.59 19.95 16.88
N LEU A 850 1.09 19.29 15.83
CA LEU A 850 1.77 19.18 14.54
C LEU A 850 1.92 20.53 13.83
N GLU A 851 0.97 21.46 14.00
CA GLU A 851 1.08 22.82 13.48
C GLU A 851 2.27 23.58 14.10
N ARG A 852 2.52 23.36 15.39
CA ARG A 852 3.66 23.96 16.13
C ARG A 852 5.02 23.41 15.70
N MET A 853 5.06 22.33 14.92
CA MET A 853 6.29 21.77 14.36
C MET A 853 6.77 22.53 13.10
N GLU A 854 5.96 23.47 12.58
CA GLU A 854 6.34 24.39 11.49
C GLU A 854 6.77 23.70 10.17
N TYR A 855 6.19 22.53 9.86
CA TYR A 855 6.38 21.84 8.58
C TYR A 855 5.90 22.69 7.38
N GLU A 856 6.72 22.81 6.32
CA GLU A 856 6.38 23.53 5.08
C GLU A 856 5.15 22.92 4.39
N THR A 857 4.97 21.61 4.53
CA THR A 857 3.89 20.82 3.93
C THR A 857 2.61 20.78 4.75
N TYR A 858 2.56 21.44 5.93
CA TYR A 858 1.38 21.43 6.77
C TYR A 858 0.19 22.13 6.10
N ALA A 859 -0.95 21.44 6.09
CA ALA A 859 -2.24 22.00 5.72
C ALA A 859 -3.31 21.40 6.64
N ARG A 860 -4.07 22.23 7.38
CA ARG A 860 -5.07 21.76 8.36
C ARG A 860 -6.10 20.80 7.78
N THR A 861 -6.47 20.98 6.51
CA THR A 861 -7.42 20.14 5.76
C THR A 861 -6.76 18.97 5.04
N GLY A 862 -5.44 18.85 5.12
CA GLY A 862 -4.65 17.80 4.48
C GLY A 862 -4.54 16.52 5.29
N ASP A 863 -3.88 15.54 4.69
CA ASP A 863 -3.59 14.25 5.30
C ASP A 863 -2.20 14.25 5.98
N ILE A 864 -2.09 13.50 7.07
CA ILE A 864 -0.87 13.40 7.88
C ILE A 864 0.35 12.87 7.11
N TYR A 865 0.15 12.04 6.07
CA TYR A 865 1.26 11.53 5.25
C TYR A 865 2.04 12.64 4.54
N CYS A 866 1.47 13.84 4.36
CA CYS A 866 2.20 14.99 3.82
C CYS A 866 3.39 15.37 4.72
N LEU A 867 3.17 15.35 6.04
CA LEU A 867 4.20 15.62 7.04
C LEU A 867 5.25 14.50 7.07
N PHE A 868 4.85 13.26 6.82
CA PHE A 868 5.79 12.13 6.73
C PHE A 868 6.73 12.26 5.53
N TYR A 869 6.27 12.77 4.39
CA TYR A 869 7.16 13.05 3.25
C TYR A 869 8.26 14.06 3.61
N GLU A 870 7.88 15.17 4.24
CA GLU A 870 8.83 16.19 4.68
C GLU A 870 9.76 15.66 5.77
N GLN A 871 9.22 15.00 6.79
CA GLN A 871 10.03 14.43 7.86
C GLN A 871 10.99 13.35 7.34
N GLY A 872 10.55 12.51 6.40
CA GLY A 872 11.39 11.52 5.72
C GLY A 872 12.56 12.18 4.99
N MET A 873 12.32 13.30 4.28
CA MET A 873 13.38 14.09 3.66
C MET A 873 14.31 14.77 4.67
N ASN A 874 13.78 15.24 5.80
CA ASN A 874 14.57 15.85 6.86
C ASN A 874 15.55 14.85 7.48
N VAL A 875 15.14 13.58 7.65
CA VAL A 875 16.00 12.53 8.22
C VAL A 875 16.92 11.83 7.20
N LEU A 876 16.78 12.11 5.91
CA LEU A 876 17.62 11.55 4.85
C LEU A 876 18.98 12.27 4.72
N LYS A 877 20.00 11.50 4.33
CA LYS A 877 21.27 12.01 3.81
C LYS A 877 21.05 12.74 2.48
N GLU A 878 21.97 13.64 2.15
CA GLU A 878 22.05 14.18 0.79
C GLU A 878 22.17 13.05 -0.25
N ASN A 879 21.42 13.18 -1.34
CA ASN A 879 21.19 12.17 -2.38
C ASN A 879 20.48 10.88 -1.93
N GLY A 880 20.13 10.76 -0.65
CA GLY A 880 19.39 9.62 -0.11
C GLY A 880 18.02 9.45 -0.77
N CYS A 881 17.45 8.26 -0.65
CA CYS A 881 16.25 7.87 -1.36
C CYS A 881 15.03 7.75 -0.43
N LEU A 882 13.89 8.28 -0.81
CA LEU A 882 12.60 8.10 -0.14
C LEU A 882 11.63 7.38 -1.07
N CYS A 883 10.98 6.32 -0.58
CA CYS A 883 9.96 5.56 -1.33
C CYS A 883 8.72 5.33 -0.45
N TYR A 884 7.61 6.01 -0.76
CA TYR A 884 6.35 5.81 -0.04
C TYR A 884 5.21 5.39 -0.96
N ILE A 885 4.29 4.61 -0.39
CA ILE A 885 2.96 4.42 -0.92
C ILE A 885 1.97 5.28 -0.12
N THR A 886 1.23 6.16 -0.80
CA THR A 886 0.28 7.09 -0.18
C THR A 886 -1.01 7.20 -0.99
N SER A 887 -2.02 7.93 -0.49
CA SER A 887 -3.17 8.26 -1.34
C SER A 887 -2.76 9.19 -2.48
N ASN A 888 -3.25 8.98 -3.70
CA ASN A 888 -2.95 9.85 -4.85
C ASN A 888 -3.62 11.24 -4.77
N LYS A 889 -4.50 11.49 -3.79
CA LYS A 889 -5.30 12.72 -3.68
C LYS A 889 -4.47 14.00 -3.61
N TRP A 890 -3.32 13.99 -2.94
CA TRP A 890 -2.44 15.17 -2.82
C TRP A 890 -1.95 15.67 -4.20
N MET A 891 -1.95 14.82 -5.22
CA MET A 891 -1.55 15.20 -6.58
C MET A 891 -2.50 16.24 -7.18
N ARG A 892 -3.78 16.26 -6.78
CA ARG A 892 -4.81 17.13 -7.39
C ARG A 892 -5.58 17.99 -6.39
N ALA A 893 -5.61 17.61 -5.11
CA ALA A 893 -6.35 18.35 -4.10
C ALA A 893 -5.64 19.64 -3.70
N GLY A 894 -6.42 20.66 -3.30
CA GLY A 894 -5.89 21.96 -2.88
C GLY A 894 -4.98 21.89 -1.66
N TYR A 895 -5.25 21.01 -0.69
CA TYR A 895 -4.37 20.83 0.48
C TYR A 895 -2.98 20.29 0.11
N GLY A 896 -2.83 19.66 -1.05
CA GLY A 896 -1.57 19.10 -1.52
C GLY A 896 -0.64 20.11 -2.20
N GLU A 897 -1.06 21.37 -2.37
CA GLU A 897 -0.28 22.41 -3.05
C GLU A 897 1.11 22.60 -2.42
N ASN A 898 1.17 22.73 -1.10
CA ASN A 898 2.43 22.87 -0.37
C ASN A 898 3.35 21.65 -0.56
N LEU A 899 2.79 20.45 -0.56
CA LEU A 899 3.55 19.21 -0.79
C LEU A 899 4.09 19.13 -2.23
N ARG A 900 3.27 19.49 -3.24
CA ARG A 900 3.73 19.55 -4.63
C ARG A 900 4.83 20.58 -4.82
N ASN A 901 4.68 21.76 -4.21
CA ASN A 901 5.73 22.79 -4.22
C ASN A 901 7.02 22.30 -3.56
N TYR A 902 6.91 21.61 -2.41
CA TYR A 902 8.05 21.03 -1.71
C TYR A 902 8.79 20.02 -2.60
N PHE A 903 8.08 19.11 -3.26
CA PHE A 903 8.70 18.18 -4.22
C PHE A 903 9.31 18.88 -5.43
N ALA A 904 8.65 19.91 -5.96
CA ALA A 904 9.15 20.62 -7.14
C ALA A 904 10.43 21.42 -6.86
N THR A 905 10.63 21.88 -5.61
CA THR A 905 11.69 22.86 -5.26
C THR A 905 12.77 22.32 -4.33
N LYS A 906 12.49 21.29 -3.52
CA LYS A 906 13.40 20.78 -2.48
C LYS A 906 13.86 19.35 -2.72
N THR A 907 13.23 18.61 -3.63
CA THR A 907 13.52 17.18 -3.86
C THR A 907 13.59 16.86 -5.35
N ASN A 908 13.98 15.63 -5.69
CA ASN A 908 13.98 15.13 -7.06
C ASN A 908 13.10 13.88 -7.19
N PRO A 909 11.83 14.04 -7.60
CA PRO A 909 10.97 12.92 -7.93
C PRO A 909 11.51 12.14 -9.13
N THR A 910 11.78 10.85 -8.96
CA THR A 910 12.35 10.00 -10.02
C THR A 910 11.38 8.97 -10.59
N LEU A 911 10.46 8.47 -9.77
CA LEU A 911 9.41 7.56 -10.21
C LEU A 911 8.09 7.89 -9.51
N LEU A 912 7.00 7.93 -10.28
CA LEU A 912 5.63 8.09 -9.78
C LEU A 912 4.71 7.05 -10.44
N VAL A 913 4.10 6.18 -9.65
CA VAL A 913 3.14 5.18 -10.13
C VAL A 913 1.78 5.48 -9.53
N ASP A 914 0.78 5.80 -10.36
CA ASP A 914 -0.59 6.07 -9.93
C ASP A 914 -1.49 4.85 -10.21
N PHE A 915 -2.05 4.23 -9.16
CA PHE A 915 -2.93 3.07 -9.26
C PHE A 915 -4.39 3.46 -9.50
N ALA A 916 -4.62 4.33 -10.48
CA ALA A 916 -5.94 4.92 -10.75
C ALA A 916 -6.99 3.83 -11.04
N GLY A 917 -8.00 3.74 -10.18
CA GLY A 917 -9.09 2.76 -10.31
C GLY A 917 -8.74 1.32 -9.92
N VAL A 918 -7.50 1.03 -9.52
CA VAL A 918 -7.07 -0.30 -9.06
C VAL A 918 -7.15 -0.37 -7.54
N LYS A 919 -7.88 -1.37 -7.03
CA LYS A 919 -8.01 -1.58 -5.59
C LYS A 919 -6.79 -2.33 -5.04
N ILE A 920 -5.79 -1.58 -4.59
CA ILE A 920 -4.56 -2.12 -3.97
C ILE A 920 -4.84 -2.69 -2.57
N PHE A 921 -5.74 -2.06 -1.81
CA PHE A 921 -6.03 -2.43 -0.43
C PHE A 921 -7.42 -3.07 -0.30
N ASP A 922 -7.49 -4.31 0.17
CA ASP A 922 -8.77 -5.04 0.31
C ASP A 922 -9.78 -4.33 1.23
N ALA A 923 -9.27 -3.68 2.29
CA ALA A 923 -10.09 -3.06 3.34
C ALA A 923 -10.45 -1.59 3.07
N ALA A 924 -9.81 -0.92 2.11
CA ALA A 924 -9.95 0.53 1.89
C ALA A 924 -10.23 0.85 0.41
N THR A 925 -11.22 1.72 0.14
CA THR A 925 -11.49 2.25 -1.22
C THR A 925 -10.57 3.42 -1.57
N VAL A 926 -9.34 3.43 -1.07
CA VAL A 926 -8.39 4.54 -1.27
C VAL A 926 -7.60 4.27 -2.54
N GLU A 927 -7.63 5.23 -3.47
CA GLU A 927 -6.71 5.25 -4.60
C GLU A 927 -5.32 5.66 -4.11
N ALA A 928 -4.32 4.87 -4.51
CA ALA A 928 -2.95 4.96 -4.02
C ALA A 928 -1.97 5.31 -5.13
N ASN A 929 -0.82 5.87 -4.75
CA ASN A 929 0.34 6.05 -5.60
C ASN A 929 1.62 5.59 -4.89
N ILE A 930 2.63 5.21 -5.66
CA ILE A 930 4.01 5.07 -5.18
C ILE A 930 4.81 6.26 -5.69
N LEU A 931 5.53 6.92 -4.81
CA LEU A 931 6.48 7.99 -5.15
C LEU A 931 7.88 7.63 -4.64
N LEU A 932 8.83 7.57 -5.58
CA LEU A 932 10.27 7.45 -5.31
C LEU A 932 10.94 8.78 -5.62
N THR A 933 11.53 9.40 -4.61
CA THR A 933 12.15 10.73 -4.70
C THR A 933 13.47 10.78 -3.93
N ASN A 934 14.41 11.61 -4.37
CA ASN A 934 15.70 11.80 -3.74
C ASN A 934 15.82 13.16 -3.07
N LYS A 935 16.64 13.22 -2.02
CA LYS A 935 17.09 14.48 -1.42
C LYS A 935 18.19 15.11 -2.29
N GLU A 936 17.76 15.68 -3.42
CA GLU A 936 18.60 16.42 -4.35
C GLU A 936 17.71 17.43 -5.12
N ALA A 937 18.31 18.37 -5.84
CA ALA A 937 17.54 19.33 -6.65
C ALA A 937 16.78 18.62 -7.78
N ASN A 938 15.55 19.09 -8.04
CA ASN A 938 14.69 18.53 -9.08
C ASN A 938 15.36 18.62 -10.47
N LYS A 939 15.42 17.48 -11.16
CA LYS A 939 15.96 17.36 -12.53
C LYS A 939 14.87 17.53 -13.60
N TYR A 940 13.61 17.67 -13.19
CA TYR A 940 12.43 17.79 -14.05
C TYR A 940 12.28 16.61 -15.02
N SER A 941 12.64 15.42 -14.56
CA SER A 941 12.64 14.17 -15.32
C SER A 941 12.14 13.05 -14.41
N THR A 942 10.83 13.00 -14.18
CA THR A 942 10.18 11.96 -13.39
C THR A 942 9.57 10.92 -14.32
N LEU A 943 9.95 9.65 -14.16
CA LEU A 943 9.26 8.55 -14.84
C LEU A 943 7.91 8.34 -14.18
N ALA A 944 6.81 8.57 -14.89
CA ALA A 944 5.47 8.49 -14.35
C ALA A 944 4.61 7.46 -15.11
N CYS A 945 3.76 6.72 -14.42
CA CYS A 945 2.90 5.71 -15.05
C CYS A 945 1.53 5.62 -14.36
N ILE A 946 0.48 5.43 -15.14
CA ILE A 946 -0.86 5.08 -14.64
C ILE A 946 -1.04 3.57 -14.78
N PHE A 947 -1.21 2.88 -13.67
CA PHE A 947 -1.42 1.45 -13.65
C PHE A 947 -2.92 1.12 -13.57
N SER A 948 -3.43 0.43 -14.59
CA SER A 948 -4.86 0.08 -14.72
C SER A 948 -5.15 -1.42 -14.85
N ASP A 949 -4.13 -2.28 -14.87
CA ASP A 949 -4.29 -3.73 -15.08
C ASP A 949 -4.26 -4.51 -13.76
N THR A 950 -5.43 -4.94 -13.27
CA THR A 950 -5.53 -5.72 -12.02
C THR A 950 -4.81 -7.07 -12.08
N ASN A 951 -4.61 -7.64 -13.26
CA ASN A 951 -4.00 -8.96 -13.44
C ASN A 951 -2.47 -8.89 -13.61
N GLY A 952 -1.90 -7.69 -13.75
CA GLY A 952 -0.48 -7.45 -14.04
C GLY A 952 0.39 -7.03 -12.85
N LEU A 953 -0.14 -6.99 -11.62
CA LEU A 953 0.58 -6.50 -10.43
C LEU A 953 1.93 -7.22 -10.20
N SER A 954 2.04 -8.50 -10.59
CA SER A 954 3.26 -9.29 -10.48
C SER A 954 4.41 -8.85 -11.40
N LYS A 955 4.14 -7.99 -12.39
CA LYS A 955 5.15 -7.48 -13.35
C LYS A 955 5.14 -5.95 -13.42
N LEU A 956 5.04 -5.30 -12.27
CA LEU A 956 4.94 -3.84 -12.18
C LEU A 956 6.15 -3.14 -12.83
N SER A 957 7.38 -3.65 -12.64
CA SER A 957 8.59 -3.11 -13.27
C SER A 957 8.53 -3.13 -14.80
N ASP A 958 8.15 -4.27 -15.40
CA ASP A 958 8.01 -4.42 -16.85
C ASP A 958 6.96 -3.46 -17.41
N PHE A 959 5.83 -3.34 -16.71
CA PHE A 959 4.74 -2.44 -17.10
C PHE A 959 5.21 -0.98 -17.12
N ILE A 960 5.94 -0.54 -16.08
CA ILE A 960 6.44 0.83 -15.97
C ILE A 960 7.48 1.11 -17.04
N GLN A 961 8.36 0.16 -17.37
CA GLN A 961 9.31 0.32 -18.47
C GLN A 961 8.61 0.45 -19.84
N GLN A 962 7.48 -0.20 -20.03
CA GLN A 962 6.74 -0.20 -21.30
C GLN A 962 5.76 0.97 -21.44
N GLN A 963 5.12 1.39 -20.35
CA GLN A 963 4.03 2.38 -20.33
C GLN A 963 4.41 3.68 -19.61
N GLY A 964 5.61 3.78 -19.05
CA GLY A 964 6.10 4.97 -18.38
C GLY A 964 6.27 6.15 -19.34
N VAL A 965 5.95 7.33 -18.84
CA VAL A 965 6.09 8.61 -19.54
C VAL A 965 6.92 9.55 -18.69
N GLU A 966 7.78 10.34 -19.33
CA GLU A 966 8.58 11.34 -18.64
C GLU A 966 7.73 12.59 -18.35
N CYS A 967 7.73 13.04 -17.10
CA CYS A 967 6.97 14.18 -16.62
C CYS A 967 7.90 15.17 -15.89
N GLU A 968 7.69 16.47 -16.10
CA GLU A 968 8.56 17.51 -15.52
C GLU A 968 8.23 17.86 -14.07
N PHE A 969 6.95 17.94 -13.71
CA PHE A 969 6.46 18.32 -12.37
C PHE A 969 7.21 19.51 -11.75
N SER A 970 7.21 20.65 -12.45
CA SER A 970 8.04 21.82 -12.15
C SER A 970 7.43 22.85 -11.19
N SER A 971 6.16 22.70 -10.82
CA SER A 971 5.42 23.69 -10.02
C SER A 971 4.50 23.04 -8.97
N SER A 972 3.81 23.87 -8.20
CA SER A 972 2.76 23.49 -7.25
C SER A 972 1.41 23.14 -7.91
N ASP A 973 1.33 23.22 -9.24
CA ASP A 973 0.13 22.85 -10.00
C ASP A 973 -0.24 21.38 -9.81
N SER A 974 -1.47 21.01 -10.15
CA SER A 974 -1.92 19.62 -10.04
C SER A 974 -1.03 18.68 -10.89
N TRP A 975 -0.51 17.63 -10.27
CA TRP A 975 0.28 16.62 -10.95
C TRP A 975 -0.65 15.66 -11.67
N VAL A 976 -0.55 15.66 -13.00
CA VAL A 976 -1.32 14.78 -13.90
C VAL A 976 -0.35 14.04 -14.80
N ILE A 977 -0.49 12.72 -14.87
CA ILE A 977 0.30 11.87 -15.75
C ILE A 977 -0.38 11.90 -17.12
N LEU A 978 0.31 12.49 -18.10
CA LEU A 978 -0.19 12.70 -19.46
C LEU A 978 0.71 11.96 -20.45
N SER A 979 0.11 11.32 -21.45
CA SER A 979 0.87 10.72 -22.55
C SER A 979 1.62 11.78 -23.38
N PRO A 980 2.64 11.40 -24.19
CA PRO A 980 3.44 12.38 -24.94
C PRO A 980 2.60 13.31 -25.83
N ILE A 981 1.51 12.79 -26.43
CA ILE A 981 0.60 13.59 -27.25
C ILE A 981 -0.23 14.56 -26.41
N GLU A 982 -0.72 14.13 -25.24
CA GLU A 982 -1.47 14.99 -24.32
C GLU A 982 -0.57 16.10 -23.74
N GLN A 983 0.68 15.79 -23.41
CA GLN A 983 1.68 16.78 -22.98
C GLN A 983 1.99 17.80 -24.09
N SER A 984 2.12 17.35 -25.34
CA SER A 984 2.29 18.24 -26.49
C SER A 984 1.13 19.22 -26.63
N ILE A 985 -0.11 18.71 -26.55
CA ILE A 985 -1.32 19.55 -26.63
C ILE A 985 -1.36 20.56 -25.48
N LYS A 986 -1.15 20.12 -24.23
CA LYS A 986 -1.16 21.00 -23.06
C LYS A 986 -0.14 22.13 -23.19
N ARG A 987 1.11 21.81 -23.55
CA ARG A 987 2.17 22.81 -23.76
C ARG A 987 1.82 23.84 -24.82
N LYS A 988 1.21 23.43 -25.93
CA LYS A 988 0.79 24.37 -26.99
C LYS A 988 -0.33 25.31 -26.54
N ILE A 989 -1.30 24.79 -25.78
CA ILE A 989 -2.38 25.59 -25.21
C ILE A 989 -1.83 26.63 -24.23
N GLU A 990 -0.99 26.19 -23.29
CA GLU A 990 -0.38 27.04 -22.26
C GLU A 990 0.62 28.06 -22.82
N ALA A 991 1.35 27.73 -23.90
CA ALA A 991 2.33 28.65 -24.50
C ALA A 991 1.69 29.80 -25.32
N ILE A 992 0.47 29.61 -25.82
CA ILE A 992 -0.19 30.58 -26.71
C ILE A 992 -1.21 31.45 -25.96
N GLY A 993 -1.90 30.89 -24.97
CA GLY A 993 -2.99 31.56 -24.28
C GLY A 993 -2.58 32.30 -23.02
N THR A 994 -3.39 33.27 -22.62
CA THR A 994 -3.38 33.86 -21.27
C THR A 994 -4.54 33.27 -20.46
N PRO A 995 -4.32 32.75 -19.24
CA PRO A 995 -5.38 32.19 -18.41
C PRO A 995 -6.54 33.18 -18.21
N LEU A 996 -7.79 32.70 -18.29
CA LEU A 996 -8.99 33.54 -18.16
C LEU A 996 -9.06 34.37 -16.87
N LYS A 997 -8.46 33.90 -15.76
CA LYS A 997 -8.35 34.66 -14.51
C LYS A 997 -7.56 35.97 -14.65
N ASP A 998 -6.67 36.06 -15.64
CA ASP A 998 -5.83 37.22 -15.92
C ASP A 998 -6.41 38.11 -17.04
N TRP A 999 -7.59 37.78 -17.58
CA TRP A 999 -8.33 38.63 -18.52
C TRP A 999 -9.15 39.69 -17.78
N ASP A 1000 -9.50 40.77 -18.49
CA ASP A 1000 -10.41 41.82 -18.00
C ASP A 1000 -11.88 41.34 -17.98
N ILE A 1001 -12.13 40.30 -17.18
CA ILE A 1001 -13.44 39.68 -16.97
C ILE A 1001 -13.63 39.34 -15.49
N ASN A 1002 -14.88 39.19 -15.08
CA ASN A 1002 -15.24 38.70 -13.77
C ASN A 1002 -16.06 37.41 -13.87
N ILE A 1003 -15.71 36.42 -13.04
CA ILE A 1003 -16.41 35.14 -12.96
C ILE A 1003 -17.16 35.05 -11.64
N TYR A 1004 -18.49 34.93 -11.72
CA TYR A 1004 -19.38 34.95 -10.57
C TYR A 1004 -20.22 33.69 -10.48
N ARG A 1005 -20.65 33.34 -9.26
CA ARG A 1005 -21.67 32.30 -9.05
C ARG A 1005 -23.08 32.86 -9.27
N GLY A 1006 -24.02 32.00 -9.65
CA GLY A 1006 -25.45 32.32 -9.68
C GLY A 1006 -26.06 32.62 -8.31
N VAL A 1007 -27.34 32.98 -8.30
CA VAL A 1007 -28.07 33.35 -7.09
C VAL A 1007 -28.33 32.13 -6.21
N LEU A 1008 -28.07 32.26 -4.91
CA LEU A 1008 -28.35 31.25 -3.89
C LEU A 1008 -29.72 31.50 -3.27
N THR A 1009 -30.66 30.59 -3.56
CA THR A 1009 -32.02 30.67 -3.01
C THR A 1009 -32.14 29.95 -1.68
N GLY A 1010 -31.26 29.02 -1.30
CA GLY A 1010 -31.38 28.20 -0.09
C GLY A 1010 -32.62 27.28 0.00
N TYR A 1011 -33.63 27.46 -0.87
CA TYR A 1011 -34.82 26.64 -1.02
C TYR A 1011 -35.53 27.01 -2.34
N ASN A 1012 -35.20 26.32 -3.43
CA ASN A 1012 -35.65 26.70 -4.78
C ASN A 1012 -37.17 26.75 -4.94
N GLU A 1013 -37.92 25.85 -4.30
CA GLU A 1013 -39.38 25.72 -4.47
C GLU A 1013 -40.17 26.98 -4.09
N ALA A 1014 -39.66 27.79 -3.15
CA ALA A 1014 -40.32 29.02 -2.73
C ALA A 1014 -39.95 30.25 -3.57
N PHE A 1015 -38.79 30.25 -4.24
CA PHE A 1015 -38.26 31.44 -4.91
C PHE A 1015 -38.20 31.29 -6.44
N ILE A 1016 -38.26 30.07 -6.97
CA ILE A 1016 -38.31 29.79 -8.40
C ILE A 1016 -39.70 29.27 -8.74
N ILE A 1017 -40.48 30.09 -9.44
CA ILE A 1017 -41.90 29.87 -9.72
C ILE A 1017 -42.16 29.72 -11.22
N SER A 1018 -43.27 29.06 -11.57
CA SER A 1018 -43.71 28.96 -12.97
C SER A 1018 -44.39 30.25 -13.45
N THR A 1019 -44.59 30.37 -14.76
CA THR A 1019 -45.30 31.52 -15.36
C THR A 1019 -46.75 31.60 -14.87
N GLU A 1020 -47.42 30.46 -14.66
CA GLU A 1020 -48.77 30.41 -14.11
C GLU A 1020 -48.81 30.99 -12.70
N LYS A 1021 -47.87 30.57 -11.85
CA LYS A 1021 -47.77 31.08 -10.47
C LYS A 1021 -47.39 32.56 -10.42
N ARG A 1022 -46.52 33.03 -11.33
CA ARG A 1022 -46.22 34.46 -11.49
C ARG A 1022 -47.50 35.25 -11.82
N ASN A 1023 -48.29 34.78 -12.77
CA ASN A 1023 -49.52 35.45 -13.17
C ASN A 1023 -50.55 35.45 -12.03
N GLU A 1024 -50.65 34.36 -11.27
CA GLU A 1024 -51.47 34.28 -10.05
C GLU A 1024 -51.05 35.33 -9.00
N ILE A 1025 -49.75 35.45 -8.71
CA ILE A 1025 -49.23 36.45 -7.76
C ILE A 1025 -49.55 37.88 -8.23
N LEU A 1026 -49.39 38.16 -9.52
CA LEU A 1026 -49.68 39.49 -10.10
C LEU A 1026 -51.19 39.81 -10.10
N ALA A 1027 -52.04 38.80 -10.27
CA ALA A 1027 -53.50 38.94 -10.20
C ALA A 1027 -53.96 39.25 -8.76
N ASN A 1028 -53.26 38.71 -7.75
CA ASN A 1028 -53.56 38.89 -6.33
C ASN A 1028 -52.98 40.18 -5.72
N CYS A 1029 -52.29 41.02 -6.50
CA CYS A 1029 -51.83 42.34 -6.06
C CYS A 1029 -53.03 43.28 -5.79
N GLN A 1030 -52.97 44.06 -4.72
CA GLN A 1030 -54.08 44.89 -4.23
C GLN A 1030 -54.23 46.21 -5.00
N SER A 1031 -53.15 46.69 -5.61
CA SER A 1031 -53.13 47.91 -6.44
C SER A 1031 -52.31 47.73 -7.71
N GLU A 1032 -52.54 48.58 -8.70
CA GLU A 1032 -51.75 48.59 -9.94
C GLU A 1032 -50.28 48.98 -9.66
N GLU A 1033 -50.05 49.86 -8.69
CA GLU A 1033 -48.70 50.24 -8.23
C GLU A 1033 -47.94 49.06 -7.60
N GLU A 1034 -48.62 48.23 -6.79
CA GLU A 1034 -48.03 46.99 -6.27
C GLU A 1034 -47.76 45.99 -7.39
N ARG A 1035 -48.69 45.86 -8.33
CA ARG A 1035 -48.55 44.95 -9.48
C ARG A 1035 -47.33 45.32 -10.34
N GLN A 1036 -47.12 46.59 -10.63
CA GLN A 1036 -45.97 47.06 -11.39
C GLN A 1036 -44.65 46.76 -10.66
N ARG A 1037 -44.52 47.14 -9.38
CA ARG A 1037 -43.31 46.85 -8.59
C ARG A 1037 -43.07 45.35 -8.42
N THR A 1038 -44.13 44.55 -8.25
CA THR A 1038 -44.03 43.08 -8.15
C THR A 1038 -43.60 42.46 -9.47
N ALA A 1039 -44.09 42.95 -10.61
CA ALA A 1039 -43.65 42.50 -11.92
C ALA A 1039 -42.16 42.80 -12.16
N GLU A 1040 -41.64 43.92 -11.64
CA GLU A 1040 -40.23 44.26 -11.67
C GLU A 1040 -39.37 43.46 -10.67
N LEU A 1041 -39.96 42.95 -9.59
CA LEU A 1041 -39.27 42.08 -8.62
C LEU A 1041 -39.05 40.66 -9.17
N ILE A 1042 -39.98 40.17 -9.99
CA ILE A 1042 -39.97 38.80 -10.52
C ILE A 1042 -39.23 38.76 -11.86
N ARG A 1043 -38.08 38.08 -11.91
CA ARG A 1043 -37.16 38.07 -13.08
C ARG A 1043 -37.03 36.70 -13.70
N PRO A 1044 -36.84 36.57 -15.03
CA PRO A 1044 -36.64 35.25 -15.65
C PRO A 1044 -35.36 34.60 -15.11
N ILE A 1045 -35.39 33.29 -14.90
CA ILE A 1045 -34.24 32.52 -14.39
C ILE A 1045 -33.96 31.27 -15.23
N LEU A 1046 -32.67 30.99 -15.43
CA LEU A 1046 -32.20 29.75 -16.03
C LEU A 1046 -31.56 28.85 -14.97
N ARG A 1047 -31.76 27.54 -15.13
CA ARG A 1047 -31.03 26.49 -14.41
C ARG A 1047 -30.00 25.85 -15.31
N GLY A 1048 -29.09 25.07 -14.71
CA GLY A 1048 -27.98 24.45 -15.45
C GLY A 1048 -28.45 23.61 -16.65
N ARG A 1049 -29.55 22.88 -16.49
CA ARG A 1049 -30.15 22.05 -17.55
C ARG A 1049 -30.78 22.85 -18.70
N ASP A 1050 -31.15 24.10 -18.42
CA ASP A 1050 -31.79 25.01 -19.36
C ASP A 1050 -30.74 25.64 -20.32
N ILE A 1051 -29.47 25.64 -19.94
CA ILE A 1051 -28.35 26.17 -20.74
C ILE A 1051 -27.85 25.10 -21.71
N LYS A 1052 -27.66 25.47 -22.98
CA LYS A 1052 -27.16 24.63 -24.07
C LYS A 1052 -25.93 25.28 -24.73
N ARG A 1053 -25.27 24.56 -25.65
CA ARG A 1053 -24.21 25.13 -26.48
C ARG A 1053 -24.77 26.26 -27.34
N TYR A 1054 -24.15 27.45 -27.26
CA TYR A 1054 -24.50 28.63 -28.04
C TYR A 1054 -25.97 29.10 -27.92
N GLY A 1055 -26.70 28.67 -26.89
CA GLY A 1055 -28.11 28.99 -26.71
C GLY A 1055 -28.67 28.48 -25.38
N TYR A 1056 -29.89 28.87 -25.03
CA TYR A 1056 -30.57 28.35 -23.85
C TYR A 1056 -32.06 28.16 -24.15
N ASN A 1057 -32.67 27.20 -23.46
CA ASN A 1057 -34.11 26.93 -23.55
C ASN A 1057 -34.74 27.38 -22.23
N TRP A 1058 -35.33 28.58 -22.23
CA TRP A 1058 -35.98 29.10 -21.03
C TRP A 1058 -37.27 28.33 -20.75
N ASP A 1059 -37.34 27.67 -19.58
CA ASP A 1059 -38.44 26.77 -19.16
C ASP A 1059 -39.63 27.53 -18.57
N ASN A 1060 -39.85 28.80 -18.98
CA ASN A 1060 -40.91 29.67 -18.44
C ASN A 1060 -40.86 29.84 -16.91
N LEU A 1061 -39.66 29.80 -16.33
CA LEU A 1061 -39.42 29.94 -14.89
C LEU A 1061 -38.94 31.34 -14.50
N TRP A 1062 -39.35 31.74 -13.30
CA TRP A 1062 -39.11 33.07 -12.76
C TRP A 1062 -38.56 33.01 -11.34
N LEU A 1063 -37.63 33.91 -11.02
CA LEU A 1063 -37.10 34.16 -9.69
C LEU A 1063 -37.86 35.29 -9.02
N ILE A 1064 -38.38 35.04 -7.82
CA ILE A 1064 -38.79 36.09 -6.89
C ILE A 1064 -37.51 36.69 -6.27
N ASN A 1065 -37.02 37.80 -6.83
CA ASN A 1065 -35.73 38.36 -6.45
C ASN A 1065 -35.81 39.29 -5.22
N THR A 1066 -36.23 38.76 -4.07
CA THR A 1066 -36.25 39.47 -2.78
C THR A 1066 -34.83 39.71 -2.24
N HIS A 1067 -34.02 40.46 -2.99
CA HIS A 1067 -32.61 40.64 -2.71
C HIS A 1067 -32.33 41.42 -1.42
N ASN A 1068 -31.17 41.17 -0.83
CA ASN A 1068 -30.71 41.86 0.38
C ASN A 1068 -30.17 43.28 0.13
N GLY A 1069 -30.22 43.75 -1.11
CA GLY A 1069 -29.64 45.04 -1.50
C GLY A 1069 -28.12 44.97 -1.62
N ILE A 1070 -27.50 46.11 -1.90
CA ILE A 1070 -26.05 46.31 -1.93
C ILE A 1070 -25.77 47.47 -0.98
N LYS A 1071 -24.93 47.23 0.03
CA LYS A 1071 -24.68 48.19 1.11
C LYS A 1071 -24.23 49.54 0.53
N GLY A 1072 -25.00 50.59 0.79
CA GLY A 1072 -24.72 51.96 0.30
C GLY A 1072 -25.11 52.25 -1.16
N VAL A 1073 -25.59 51.26 -1.91
CA VAL A 1073 -25.96 51.41 -3.34
C VAL A 1073 -27.45 51.13 -3.56
N LYS A 1074 -27.97 50.02 -3.03
CA LYS A 1074 -29.36 49.60 -3.25
C LYS A 1074 -29.97 49.07 -1.95
N PRO A 1075 -31.13 49.58 -1.49
CA PRO A 1075 -31.77 49.07 -0.28
C PRO A 1075 -32.23 47.63 -0.46
N ARG A 1076 -32.35 46.91 0.66
CA ARG A 1076 -32.96 45.58 0.68
C ARG A 1076 -34.44 45.65 0.28
N ILE A 1077 -34.97 44.56 -0.26
CA ILE A 1077 -36.41 44.46 -0.51
C ILE A 1077 -37.14 44.31 0.82
N ASN A 1078 -38.00 45.27 1.12
CA ASN A 1078 -38.94 45.21 2.24
C ASN A 1078 -40.19 44.44 1.80
N ILE A 1079 -40.29 43.18 2.23
CA ILE A 1079 -41.37 42.28 1.77
C ILE A 1079 -42.78 42.77 2.13
N ASN A 1080 -42.92 43.62 3.16
CA ASN A 1080 -44.21 44.16 3.58
C ASN A 1080 -44.81 45.13 2.55
N GLU A 1081 -44.02 45.62 1.60
CA GLU A 1081 -44.51 46.44 0.47
C GLU A 1081 -45.03 45.59 -0.71
N TYR A 1082 -44.92 44.26 -0.62
CA TYR A 1082 -45.31 43.29 -1.64
C TYR A 1082 -46.25 42.25 -1.02
N SER A 1083 -47.48 42.67 -0.71
CA SER A 1083 -48.48 41.87 0.01
C SER A 1083 -48.77 40.53 -0.67
N ALA A 1084 -48.88 40.51 -2.00
CA ALA A 1084 -49.13 39.28 -2.76
C ALA A 1084 -47.94 38.31 -2.72
N VAL A 1085 -46.71 38.82 -2.84
CA VAL A 1085 -45.48 37.99 -2.76
C VAL A 1085 -45.29 37.48 -1.34
N LYS A 1086 -45.53 38.31 -0.33
CA LYS A 1086 -45.46 37.92 1.08
C LYS A 1086 -46.43 36.79 1.38
N ALA A 1087 -47.69 36.92 0.96
CA ALA A 1087 -48.71 35.89 1.17
C ALA A 1087 -48.31 34.54 0.53
N TYR A 1088 -47.66 34.58 -0.64
CA TYR A 1088 -47.11 33.37 -1.26
C TYR A 1088 -45.93 32.78 -0.47
N LEU A 1089 -44.93 33.59 -0.11
CA LEU A 1089 -43.77 33.11 0.66
C LEU A 1089 -44.14 32.61 2.06
N ASP A 1090 -45.19 33.16 2.67
CA ASP A 1090 -45.75 32.72 3.95
C ASP A 1090 -46.25 31.26 3.89
N GLN A 1091 -46.71 30.77 2.73
CA GLN A 1091 -47.08 29.36 2.53
C GLN A 1091 -45.87 28.41 2.68
N HIS A 1092 -44.65 28.94 2.51
CA HIS A 1092 -43.40 28.19 2.64
C HIS A 1092 -42.61 28.54 3.92
N TRP A 1093 -43.23 29.27 4.87
CA TRP A 1093 -42.56 29.85 6.05
C TRP A 1093 -41.74 28.84 6.86
N ASP A 1094 -42.29 27.66 7.12
CA ASP A 1094 -41.65 26.60 7.92
C ASP A 1094 -40.30 26.14 7.35
N LYS A 1095 -40.12 26.29 6.03
CA LYS A 1095 -38.89 25.94 5.31
C LYS A 1095 -37.99 27.16 5.15
N ILE A 1096 -38.51 28.29 4.71
CA ILE A 1096 -37.68 29.48 4.41
C ILE A 1096 -37.07 30.12 5.67
N SER A 1097 -37.73 30.00 6.83
CA SER A 1097 -37.23 30.47 8.14
C SER A 1097 -35.97 29.74 8.61
N LYS A 1098 -35.84 28.45 8.27
CA LYS A 1098 -34.74 27.56 8.67
C LYS A 1098 -33.56 27.52 7.68
N ARG A 1099 -33.62 28.27 6.56
CA ARG A 1099 -32.52 28.33 5.58
C ARG A 1099 -31.23 28.82 6.22
N ALA A 1100 -30.13 28.11 5.97
CA ALA A 1100 -28.78 28.59 6.26
C ALA A 1100 -28.40 29.74 5.31
N ASP A 1101 -28.75 29.62 4.02
CA ASP A 1101 -28.52 30.62 2.98
C ASP A 1101 -29.67 31.64 2.89
N LYS A 1102 -29.72 32.61 3.81
CA LYS A 1102 -30.70 33.72 3.81
C LYS A 1102 -30.04 35.10 3.96
N GLY A 1103 -30.77 36.14 3.60
CA GLY A 1103 -30.37 37.54 3.83
C GLY A 1103 -30.73 38.02 5.24
N ASP A 1104 -30.96 39.33 5.39
CA ASP A 1104 -31.29 39.96 6.67
C ASP A 1104 -32.61 39.46 7.27
N THR A 1105 -33.51 38.93 6.42
CA THR A 1105 -34.74 38.28 6.84
C THR A 1105 -34.91 36.93 6.16
N PRO A 1106 -35.73 36.01 6.72
CA PRO A 1106 -36.12 34.77 6.05
C PRO A 1106 -36.75 34.93 4.68
N TYR A 1107 -37.29 36.09 4.34
CA TYR A 1107 -37.85 36.36 3.01
C TYR A 1107 -36.78 36.79 2.00
N ASN A 1108 -35.62 37.26 2.47
CA ASN A 1108 -34.57 37.74 1.59
C ASN A 1108 -33.66 36.61 1.13
N LEU A 1109 -33.21 36.72 -0.12
CA LEU A 1109 -32.17 35.87 -0.68
C LEU A 1109 -30.81 36.19 -0.04
N ARG A 1110 -29.87 35.24 -0.08
CA ARG A 1110 -28.51 35.44 0.43
C ARG A 1110 -27.86 36.66 -0.25
N ASN A 1111 -27.06 37.40 0.51
CA ASN A 1111 -26.39 38.61 0.01
C ASN A 1111 -25.53 38.32 -1.25
N CYS A 1112 -25.64 39.19 -2.25
CA CYS A 1112 -24.97 39.08 -3.54
C CYS A 1112 -24.43 40.46 -3.95
N ALA A 1113 -23.11 40.65 -3.86
CA ALA A 1113 -22.47 41.95 -4.06
C ALA A 1113 -22.49 42.44 -5.51
N TYR A 1114 -22.56 41.51 -6.47
CA TYR A 1114 -22.54 41.76 -7.92
C TYR A 1114 -23.93 41.62 -8.55
N MET A 1115 -24.98 41.97 -7.80
CA MET A 1115 -26.38 41.86 -8.27
C MET A 1115 -26.64 42.65 -9.55
N GLU A 1116 -25.95 43.78 -9.75
CA GLU A 1116 -26.08 44.62 -10.93
C GLU A 1116 -25.55 43.95 -12.20
N ASP A 1117 -24.59 43.03 -12.10
CA ASP A 1117 -24.03 42.32 -13.26
C ASP A 1117 -25.02 41.31 -13.87
N PHE A 1118 -26.08 40.91 -13.16
CA PHE A 1118 -27.18 40.16 -13.77
C PHE A 1118 -27.97 40.98 -14.81
N TYR A 1119 -27.85 42.31 -14.77
CA TYR A 1119 -28.45 43.24 -15.74
C TYR A 1119 -27.50 43.59 -16.89
N LYS A 1120 -26.39 42.87 -17.03
CA LYS A 1120 -25.52 42.92 -18.21
C LYS A 1120 -25.63 41.61 -19.00
N PRO A 1121 -25.37 41.63 -20.32
CA PRO A 1121 -25.14 40.42 -21.08
C PRO A 1121 -23.96 39.63 -20.48
N LYS A 1122 -24.13 38.31 -20.35
CA LYS A 1122 -23.21 37.45 -19.61
C LYS A 1122 -23.12 36.06 -20.23
N ILE A 1123 -21.94 35.45 -20.19
CA ILE A 1123 -21.79 34.03 -20.56
C ILE A 1123 -22.17 33.19 -19.35
N VAL A 1124 -22.98 32.15 -19.54
CA VAL A 1124 -23.49 31.26 -18.47
C VAL A 1124 -23.30 29.81 -18.85
N TRP A 1125 -23.14 28.94 -17.85
CA TRP A 1125 -23.07 27.49 -18.05
C TRP A 1125 -23.61 26.71 -16.84
N GLY A 1126 -23.94 25.45 -17.08
CA GLY A 1126 -24.26 24.50 -16.02
C GLY A 1126 -22.99 23.92 -15.40
N ASN A 1127 -22.94 23.85 -14.06
CA ASN A 1127 -21.79 23.29 -13.35
C ASN A 1127 -21.56 21.80 -13.64
N LEU A 1128 -22.60 21.02 -13.96
CA LEU A 1128 -22.50 19.58 -14.21
C LEU A 1128 -23.02 19.27 -15.61
N ASN A 1129 -22.16 18.83 -16.53
CA ASN A 1129 -22.52 18.58 -17.94
C ASN A 1129 -21.71 17.43 -18.56
N LEU A 1130 -22.25 16.80 -19.60
CA LEU A 1130 -21.56 15.75 -20.38
C LEU A 1130 -20.53 16.31 -21.36
N SER A 1131 -20.64 17.58 -21.74
CA SER A 1131 -19.70 18.31 -22.59
C SER A 1131 -19.81 19.81 -22.30
N ALA A 1132 -18.82 20.59 -22.74
CA ALA A 1132 -18.85 22.05 -22.61
C ALA A 1132 -20.13 22.63 -23.23
N ALA A 1133 -20.90 23.37 -22.43
CA ALA A 1133 -22.17 23.98 -22.83
C ALA A 1133 -22.29 25.40 -22.24
N TYR A 1134 -21.76 26.36 -22.99
CA TYR A 1134 -21.78 27.78 -22.64
C TYR A 1134 -22.71 28.55 -23.57
N SER A 1135 -23.38 29.57 -23.03
CA SER A 1135 -24.31 30.42 -23.77
C SER A 1135 -24.25 31.86 -23.29
N ILE A 1136 -24.62 32.83 -24.13
CA ILE A 1136 -24.84 34.21 -23.69
C ILE A 1136 -26.29 34.37 -23.26
N ALA A 1137 -26.48 34.69 -21.98
CA ALA A 1137 -27.77 35.15 -21.45
C ALA A 1137 -27.88 36.66 -21.62
N ALA A 1138 -29.06 37.12 -22.06
CA ALA A 1138 -29.38 38.54 -22.17
C ALA A 1138 -29.35 39.24 -20.79
N ASP A 1139 -29.37 40.58 -20.81
CA ASP A 1139 -29.54 41.37 -19.61
C ASP A 1139 -30.88 41.05 -18.91
N GLY A 1140 -30.88 41.10 -17.58
CA GLY A 1140 -32.07 40.86 -16.76
C GLY A 1140 -32.46 39.39 -16.58
N ILE A 1141 -31.80 38.45 -17.26
CA ILE A 1141 -31.96 37.00 -17.01
C ILE A 1141 -31.03 36.57 -15.87
N PHE A 1142 -31.60 35.90 -14.87
CA PHE A 1142 -30.87 35.39 -13.72
C PHE A 1142 -30.45 33.92 -13.93
N VAL A 1143 -29.45 33.47 -13.17
CA VAL A 1143 -29.07 32.04 -13.10
C VAL A 1143 -29.01 31.58 -11.66
N ASN A 1144 -29.45 30.35 -11.38
CA ASN A 1144 -29.39 29.77 -10.03
C ASN A 1144 -28.03 29.11 -9.76
N ALA A 1145 -27.50 29.21 -8.54
CA ALA A 1145 -26.35 28.40 -8.14
C ALA A 1145 -26.74 26.90 -8.21
N PRO A 1146 -25.87 26.00 -8.73
CA PRO A 1146 -24.43 26.20 -8.96
C PRO A 1146 -24.03 26.76 -10.34
N CYS A 1147 -24.95 27.26 -11.17
CA CYS A 1147 -24.61 27.83 -12.49
C CYS A 1147 -23.76 29.10 -12.34
N PRO A 1148 -22.57 29.17 -12.95
CA PRO A 1148 -21.75 30.38 -12.91
C PRO A 1148 -21.99 31.29 -14.12
N MET A 1149 -21.41 32.49 -14.08
CA MET A 1149 -21.47 33.48 -15.15
C MET A 1149 -20.16 34.26 -15.32
N ILE A 1150 -19.84 34.66 -16.55
CA ILE A 1150 -18.72 35.56 -16.90
C ILE A 1150 -19.28 36.89 -17.41
N VAL A 1151 -18.73 38.00 -16.92
CA VAL A 1151 -19.11 39.38 -17.28
C VAL A 1151 -17.85 40.22 -17.53
N PRO A 1152 -17.75 41.00 -18.64
CA PRO A 1152 -18.74 41.13 -19.72
C PRO A 1152 -18.80 39.89 -20.65
N ALA A 1153 -19.92 39.72 -21.36
CA ALA A 1153 -20.02 38.68 -22.39
C ALA A 1153 -19.17 39.02 -23.63
N SER A 1154 -18.51 38.00 -24.19
CA SER A 1154 -17.77 38.08 -25.45
C SER A 1154 -18.13 36.90 -26.34
N LYS A 1155 -18.48 37.16 -27.60
CA LYS A 1155 -18.79 36.09 -28.58
C LYS A 1155 -17.52 35.31 -28.95
N TYR A 1156 -16.37 35.99 -29.01
CA TYR A 1156 -15.08 35.33 -29.14
C TYR A 1156 -14.83 34.34 -27.99
N LEU A 1157 -14.97 34.78 -26.72
CA LEU A 1157 -14.81 33.87 -25.57
C LEU A 1157 -15.83 32.73 -25.61
N LEU A 1158 -17.07 32.99 -26.02
CA LEU A 1158 -18.10 31.96 -26.18
C LEU A 1158 -17.69 30.90 -27.23
N ALA A 1159 -17.05 31.30 -28.32
CA ALA A 1159 -16.52 30.38 -29.35
C ALA A 1159 -15.44 29.49 -28.78
N ILE A 1160 -14.45 30.07 -28.09
CA ILE A 1160 -13.35 29.32 -27.48
C ILE A 1160 -13.87 28.36 -26.41
N LEU A 1161 -14.69 28.82 -25.47
CA LEU A 1161 -15.21 28.01 -24.35
C LEU A 1161 -16.02 26.79 -24.80
N ASN A 1162 -16.72 26.88 -25.94
CA ASN A 1162 -17.46 25.75 -26.51
C ASN A 1162 -16.60 24.87 -27.45
N SER A 1163 -15.38 25.26 -27.80
CA SER A 1163 -14.51 24.47 -28.67
C SER A 1163 -14.12 23.13 -28.03
N LYS A 1164 -13.82 22.13 -28.87
CA LYS A 1164 -13.31 20.83 -28.40
C LYS A 1164 -11.97 20.96 -27.67
N VAL A 1165 -11.13 21.93 -28.04
CA VAL A 1165 -9.83 22.18 -27.37
C VAL A 1165 -10.03 22.67 -25.94
N ALA A 1166 -10.91 23.64 -25.73
CA ALA A 1166 -11.20 24.16 -24.40
C ALA A 1166 -11.84 23.10 -23.50
N ASP A 1167 -12.80 22.34 -24.05
CA ASP A 1167 -13.43 21.23 -23.32
C ASP A 1167 -12.40 20.18 -22.91
N TYR A 1168 -11.53 19.78 -23.85
CA TYR A 1168 -10.44 18.84 -23.60
C TYR A 1168 -9.49 19.34 -22.49
N TYR A 1169 -9.04 20.59 -22.55
CA TYR A 1169 -8.12 21.16 -21.56
C TYR A 1169 -8.75 21.27 -20.17
N ILE A 1170 -9.97 21.83 -20.06
CA ILE A 1170 -10.66 22.01 -18.77
C ILE A 1170 -10.91 20.64 -18.10
N ARG A 1171 -11.22 19.61 -18.90
CA ARG A 1171 -11.42 18.24 -18.40
C ARG A 1171 -10.18 17.61 -17.78
N GLN A 1172 -8.97 18.09 -18.11
CA GLN A 1172 -7.74 17.64 -17.47
C GLN A 1172 -7.55 18.24 -16.07
N LEU A 1173 -8.23 19.35 -15.75
CA LEU A 1173 -8.08 20.06 -14.49
C LEU A 1173 -9.07 19.61 -13.40
N GLY A 1174 -10.22 19.07 -13.79
CA GLY A 1174 -11.32 18.79 -12.86
C GLY A 1174 -11.69 17.32 -12.69
N VAL A 1175 -12.91 17.09 -12.17
CA VAL A 1175 -13.38 15.76 -11.76
C VAL A 1175 -14.59 15.34 -12.60
N THR A 1176 -14.54 14.11 -13.13
CA THR A 1176 -15.69 13.43 -13.76
C THR A 1176 -16.40 12.59 -12.70
N ARG A 1177 -17.72 12.74 -12.60
CA ARG A 1177 -18.58 11.94 -11.71
C ARG A 1177 -19.19 10.74 -12.45
N ASN A 1178 -19.76 9.80 -11.67
CA ASN A 1178 -20.47 8.65 -12.21
C ASN A 1178 -21.50 9.04 -13.28
N GLY A 1179 -21.51 8.31 -14.39
CA GLY A 1179 -22.34 8.60 -15.56
C GLY A 1179 -21.71 9.54 -16.59
N GLY A 1180 -20.41 9.86 -16.46
CA GLY A 1180 -19.66 10.64 -17.47
C GLY A 1180 -19.82 12.16 -17.36
N TYR A 1181 -20.53 12.65 -16.35
CA TYR A 1181 -20.73 14.09 -16.14
C TYR A 1181 -19.48 14.74 -15.55
N PHE A 1182 -18.99 15.80 -16.19
CA PHE A 1182 -17.88 16.59 -15.70
C PHE A 1182 -18.37 17.83 -14.92
N GLU A 1183 -17.64 18.19 -13.85
CA GLU A 1183 -17.96 19.35 -13.02
C GLU A 1183 -17.17 20.61 -13.47
N TYR A 1184 -17.76 21.45 -14.31
CA TYR A 1184 -17.17 22.71 -14.83
C TYR A 1184 -17.21 23.84 -13.79
N LYS A 1185 -16.49 23.69 -12.67
CA LYS A 1185 -16.40 24.76 -11.67
C LYS A 1185 -15.61 25.96 -12.20
N PRO A 1186 -15.92 27.19 -11.73
CA PRO A 1186 -15.15 28.39 -12.04
C PRO A 1186 -13.64 28.23 -11.90
N MET A 1187 -13.17 27.57 -10.82
CA MET A 1187 -11.74 27.31 -10.57
C MET A 1187 -11.02 26.52 -11.66
N PHE A 1188 -11.74 25.75 -12.49
CA PHE A 1188 -11.14 25.04 -13.63
C PHE A 1188 -11.23 25.87 -14.91
N VAL A 1189 -12.37 26.52 -15.12
CA VAL A 1189 -12.62 27.36 -16.31
C VAL A 1189 -11.69 28.57 -16.33
N GLU A 1190 -11.44 29.20 -15.18
CA GLU A 1190 -10.60 30.40 -15.07
C GLU A 1190 -9.12 30.13 -15.40
N ASN A 1191 -8.69 28.87 -15.37
CA ASN A 1191 -7.33 28.45 -15.72
C ASN A 1191 -7.15 28.14 -17.21
N LEU A 1192 -8.21 28.21 -18.04
CA LEU A 1192 -8.12 28.02 -19.49
C LEU A 1192 -7.27 29.13 -20.13
N PRO A 1193 -6.13 28.82 -20.78
CA PRO A 1193 -5.35 29.80 -21.51
C PRO A 1193 -6.04 30.13 -22.84
N VAL A 1194 -6.47 31.38 -23.02
CA VAL A 1194 -7.14 31.86 -24.24
C VAL A 1194 -6.19 32.79 -25.01
N PRO A 1195 -6.02 32.62 -26.33
CA PRO A 1195 -5.12 33.48 -27.10
C PRO A 1195 -5.66 34.92 -27.14
N ASN A 1196 -4.81 35.90 -26.80
CA ASN A 1196 -5.17 37.32 -26.76
C ASN A 1196 -4.62 38.13 -27.95
N ASN A 1197 -3.51 37.69 -28.55
CA ASN A 1197 -2.87 38.35 -29.70
C ASN A 1197 -3.39 37.79 -31.03
N ILE A 1198 -4.67 38.00 -31.32
CA ILE A 1198 -5.32 37.58 -32.58
C ILE A 1198 -5.70 38.82 -33.42
N ASP A 1199 -5.58 38.72 -34.74
CA ASP A 1199 -6.03 39.77 -35.65
C ASP A 1199 -7.56 39.94 -35.65
N CYS A 1200 -8.03 41.17 -35.87
CA CYS A 1200 -9.46 41.48 -35.82
C CYS A 1200 -10.31 40.67 -36.81
N LYS A 1201 -9.78 40.29 -37.98
CA LYS A 1201 -10.56 39.55 -38.98
C LYS A 1201 -10.88 38.14 -38.52
N THR A 1202 -9.93 37.49 -37.85
CA THR A 1202 -10.15 36.15 -37.26
C THR A 1202 -11.18 36.21 -36.13
N ILE A 1203 -11.15 37.26 -35.30
CA ILE A 1203 -12.17 37.48 -34.27
C ILE A 1203 -13.55 37.66 -34.90
N GLU A 1204 -13.69 38.57 -35.87
CA GLU A 1204 -14.94 38.83 -36.59
C GLU A 1204 -15.51 37.55 -37.24
N TYR A 1205 -14.65 36.72 -37.83
CA TYR A 1205 -15.07 35.46 -38.43
C TYR A 1205 -15.57 34.45 -37.37
N LEU A 1206 -14.87 34.30 -36.25
CA LEU A 1206 -15.32 33.43 -35.15
C LEU A 1206 -16.67 33.90 -34.58
N GLU A 1207 -16.85 35.21 -34.42
CA GLU A 1207 -18.13 35.76 -33.96
C GLU A 1207 -19.27 35.54 -34.97
N ALA A 1208 -18.97 35.58 -36.28
CA ALA A 1208 -19.93 35.24 -37.33
C ALA A 1208 -20.32 33.75 -37.26
N CYS A 1209 -19.35 32.85 -37.07
CA CYS A 1209 -19.61 31.41 -36.90
C CYS A 1209 -20.45 31.10 -35.65
N VAL A 1210 -20.27 31.85 -34.56
CA VAL A 1210 -21.11 31.74 -33.36
C VAL A 1210 -22.57 32.08 -33.68
N ASN A 1211 -22.81 33.12 -34.49
CA ASN A 1211 -24.17 33.50 -34.89
C ASN A 1211 -24.83 32.44 -35.79
N SER A 1212 -24.06 31.82 -36.69
CA SER A 1212 -24.53 30.73 -37.56
C SER A 1212 -24.51 29.35 -36.90
N LYS A 1213 -23.97 29.23 -35.67
CA LYS A 1213 -23.75 27.98 -34.93
C LYS A 1213 -22.93 26.94 -35.72
N ASP A 1214 -21.94 27.40 -36.49
CA ASP A 1214 -21.04 26.52 -37.27
C ASP A 1214 -19.89 26.03 -36.39
N GLU A 1215 -20.13 24.94 -35.66
CA GLU A 1215 -19.15 24.37 -34.72
C GLU A 1215 -17.90 23.83 -35.44
N SER A 1216 -18.04 23.27 -36.63
CA SER A 1216 -16.91 22.67 -37.36
C SER A 1216 -15.89 23.73 -37.80
N SER A 1217 -16.37 24.88 -38.27
CA SER A 1217 -15.49 25.99 -38.64
C SER A 1217 -14.83 26.62 -37.41
N ILE A 1218 -15.53 26.71 -36.27
CA ILE A 1218 -14.96 27.17 -35.00
C ILE A 1218 -13.82 26.24 -34.58
N ASP A 1219 -14.08 24.93 -34.46
CA ASP A 1219 -13.08 23.96 -34.01
C ASP A 1219 -11.83 23.98 -34.90
N LYS A 1220 -12.00 23.99 -36.24
CA LYS A 1220 -10.87 24.08 -37.18
C LYS A 1220 -10.01 25.32 -36.97
N LEU A 1221 -10.63 26.48 -36.76
CA LEU A 1221 -9.89 27.70 -36.49
C LEU A 1221 -9.21 27.67 -35.13
N VAL A 1222 -9.87 27.15 -34.10
CA VAL A 1222 -9.28 27.03 -32.76
C VAL A 1222 -8.09 26.07 -32.78
N TYR A 1223 -8.15 24.96 -33.52
CA TYR A 1223 -6.98 24.08 -33.73
C TYR A 1223 -5.79 24.82 -34.34
N ASN A 1224 -6.05 25.66 -35.35
CA ASN A 1224 -5.01 26.47 -35.98
C ASN A 1224 -4.45 27.54 -35.03
N LEU A 1225 -5.30 28.18 -34.21
CA LEU A 1225 -4.88 29.17 -33.22
C LEU A 1225 -3.90 28.56 -32.21
N TYR A 1226 -4.14 27.33 -31.77
CA TYR A 1226 -3.23 26.59 -30.88
C TYR A 1226 -2.12 25.82 -31.61
N LYS A 1227 -2.03 25.93 -32.94
CA LYS A 1227 -1.01 25.25 -33.78
C LYS A 1227 -0.96 23.73 -33.57
N LEU A 1228 -2.13 23.10 -33.46
CA LEU A 1228 -2.23 21.65 -33.28
C LEU A 1228 -1.92 20.90 -34.59
N THR A 1229 -1.30 19.73 -34.50
CA THR A 1229 -1.06 18.85 -35.66
C THR A 1229 -2.27 17.97 -35.97
N ASP A 1230 -2.31 17.35 -37.15
CA ASP A 1230 -3.40 16.42 -37.52
C ASP A 1230 -3.54 15.24 -36.56
N ASP A 1231 -2.43 14.76 -35.98
CA ASP A 1231 -2.45 13.69 -34.98
C ASP A 1231 -3.08 14.15 -33.66
N GLU A 1232 -2.71 15.34 -33.18
CA GLU A 1232 -3.27 15.97 -31.98
C GLU A 1232 -4.76 16.26 -32.15
N ILE A 1233 -5.16 16.76 -33.33
CA ILE A 1233 -6.56 16.99 -33.68
C ILE A 1233 -7.33 15.68 -33.65
N ARG A 1234 -6.84 14.63 -34.34
CA ARG A 1234 -7.48 13.30 -34.32
C ARG A 1234 -7.59 12.73 -32.91
N TYR A 1235 -6.61 12.99 -32.04
CA TYR A 1235 -6.64 12.57 -30.65
C TYR A 1235 -7.76 13.27 -29.87
N ILE A 1236 -7.87 14.60 -29.98
CA ILE A 1236 -8.96 15.38 -29.34
C ILE A 1236 -10.32 14.95 -29.88
N GLU A 1237 -10.44 14.70 -31.19
CA GLU A 1237 -11.71 14.36 -31.83
C GLU A 1237 -12.22 12.95 -31.53
N LYS A 1238 -11.32 11.99 -31.28
CA LYS A 1238 -11.71 10.62 -30.89
C LYS A 1238 -12.41 10.57 -29.52
N GLY A 1239 -12.17 11.56 -28.67
CA GLY A 1239 -12.64 11.58 -27.28
C GLY A 1239 -11.98 10.50 -26.40
N ARG A 1240 -11.99 10.69 -25.08
CA ARG A 1240 -11.70 9.57 -24.15
C ARG A 1240 -12.89 8.62 -24.20
N SER A 1241 -12.71 7.44 -24.81
CA SER A 1241 -13.66 6.32 -24.74
C SER A 1241 -13.77 5.77 -23.32
#